data_AF-A0A4P7WZU9-F1
#
_entry.id   AF-A0A4P7WZU9-F1
#
_cell.length_a   1.000
_cell.length_b   1.000
_cell.length_c   1.000
_cell.angle_alpha   90.00
_cell.angle_beta   90.00
_cell.angle_gamma   90.00
#
_symmetry.space_group_name_H-M   'P 1'
#
loop_
_entity.id
_entity.type
_entity.pdbx_description
1 polymer ?
#
loop_
_entity_poly.entity_id
_entity_poly.type
_entity_poly.pdbx_seq_one_letter_code
_entity_poly.pdbx_strand_id
1 'polypeptide(L)'
;MKKKQRIFKKLMYLPLVLTLFSLNLRAQTPVERHGRLQVNGNRILNQSGEITSLAGNSLFWSNAGDTSDYYNAETIDFLAENWNSSLIRIAMGVKENWDGGTGYIDSPEAQETKIRKVIDAAIANGMYVIIDWHTHEAELYTDEAVAFFTRMADLYGDTPNVMYEVYNEPINQSWPVIKNYAEQVIAGIRSKDPDNLIIVGTSNYSQEVDVASANPIIDNNVAYTLHFYAAYTPHDNLRNVAQTALDNNVALFVTEWGTILNTGQGAPDLENTNTWMSFLKERGISHANWSLSDKAFPETGSVVQAGQGISGLINDQLTTSGQIVKEIIQNWDTTTTTGPTTSECNTIDCIRNAMETAQAGDEIIIASGTYNFEDKIVGAFNRDVYLYGSANGNSANPIILRGASATNPPVFKGIDYTDGYLLSIEGDYWNIKDIEFKTGSKGIVLDNSNHSTLQNLIVHDIGEEAIHLRDGSSNNVVDGCNIYSTGRTQPGFGEGLYVGSDKGQHDTYQRACNDNTIQNCVVGPNVAAEGADIKEGTMNTIIRNCTFSAEGISGVNSADAFIDLKGAYGFVYGNTFNLDDSDIINTGVDFLDRGTDFNTGFRDAIFNNTFNLGGRASEISTARKKQGSPEQIHVWDNIRNPSSLDFPISDGTESFVTQSCPVWNIEPCVPVEGNNEAPTVSFQSPTSDISLVEGYNLQIEVIANDNDGTIDNVKLFIDNNLVRQINATSYQWGHSQSPNTEELNGLLEGTYIFKAVATDNEGATSETQFTLTVITEQNPSDSCNFNTPSQNGLENFDNQQFSNVYVLGSGGPDLSNLRTFTINWRSEYNGLYQFSINTDNGIPDWYINLKPNITFQFKNANPELSISNSLIPNLDGDYWVTSDNGNFVMVSKTNNFTLYFSNDTSAPACNMLLSSQRNEATKINDDSNTNLKLFPNPAIDGHVFISAKNENLVSVKVYDLQGKLLLDQKADSTLLRLNISTLTSGTYVIIITGTKSKKHSLFVKK
;
A
#
# COMPACT_ATOMS: atom_id res chain seq x y z
N MET A 1 -44.47 -11.10 61.27
CA MET A 1 -43.21 -11.61 61.88
C MET A 1 -43.24 -13.12 61.77
N LYS A 2 -42.22 -13.86 61.37
CA LYS A 2 -40.83 -13.58 61.04
C LYS A 2 -40.32 -14.94 60.54
N LYS A 3 -39.46 -14.91 59.52
CA LYS A 3 -38.27 -15.76 59.34
C LYS A 3 -38.41 -17.26 59.65
N LYS A 4 -38.07 -18.07 58.63
CA LYS A 4 -37.75 -19.51 58.61
C LYS A 4 -38.91 -20.41 58.19
N GLN A 5 -39.11 -20.55 56.88
CA GLN A 5 -39.53 -21.79 56.20
C GLN A 5 -39.79 -21.49 54.72
N ARG A 6 -38.83 -21.80 53.84
CA ARG A 6 -39.00 -22.18 52.41
C ARG A 6 -37.66 -22.18 51.65
N ILE A 7 -36.68 -22.93 52.12
CA ILE A 7 -35.54 -23.36 51.26
C ILE A 7 -35.16 -24.76 51.71
N PHE A 8 -35.99 -25.77 51.39
CA PHE A 8 -35.58 -27.17 51.35
C PHE A 8 -36.65 -27.95 50.56
N LYS A 9 -36.18 -28.66 49.52
CA LYS A 9 -36.92 -29.58 48.63
C LYS A 9 -37.73 -28.96 47.48
N LYS A 10 -37.00 -28.55 46.45
CA LYS A 10 -37.23 -28.99 45.06
C LYS A 10 -35.87 -29.21 44.38
N LEU A 11 -35.14 -30.23 44.87
CA LEU A 11 -34.20 -30.99 44.05
C LEU A 11 -35.04 -32.00 43.26
N MET A 12 -34.53 -32.40 42.09
CA MET A 12 -35.14 -33.25 41.05
C MET A 12 -36.03 -32.50 40.07
N TYR A 13 -35.41 -31.95 39.02
CA TYR A 13 -35.88 -31.83 37.61
C TYR A 13 -35.05 -30.74 36.90
N LEU A 14 -33.71 -30.85 36.96
CA LEU A 14 -32.84 -30.05 36.11
C LEU A 14 -31.55 -30.80 35.68
N PRO A 15 -31.61 -32.05 35.20
CA PRO A 15 -30.58 -32.57 34.31
C PRO A 15 -31.15 -32.93 32.92
N LEU A 16 -32.14 -32.19 32.39
CA LEU A 16 -32.78 -32.53 31.11
C LEU A 16 -33.07 -31.36 30.15
N VAL A 17 -32.36 -30.22 30.27
CA VAL A 17 -32.45 -29.11 29.29
C VAL A 17 -31.08 -28.46 29.02
N LEU A 18 -29.98 -29.20 29.18
CA LEU A 18 -28.62 -28.73 28.85
C LEU A 18 -27.84 -29.75 28.00
N THR A 19 -28.58 -30.52 27.21
CA THR A 19 -28.06 -31.46 26.21
C THR A 19 -28.82 -31.29 24.90
N LEU A 20 -28.76 -30.11 24.30
CA LEU A 20 -29.10 -29.84 22.89
C LEU A 20 -28.54 -28.46 22.52
N PHE A 21 -27.75 -28.42 21.44
CA PHE A 21 -26.97 -27.30 20.90
C PHE A 21 -25.55 -27.12 21.43
N SER A 22 -24.77 -28.20 21.47
CA SER A 22 -23.41 -28.12 20.91
C SER A 22 -23.55 -28.07 19.38
N LEU A 23 -23.61 -26.86 18.82
CA LEU A 23 -23.35 -26.66 17.39
C LEU A 23 -21.88 -27.06 17.18
N ASN A 24 -21.66 -28.25 16.63
CA ASN A 24 -20.38 -28.56 16.00
C ASN A 24 -20.22 -27.57 14.84
N LEU A 25 -19.44 -26.51 15.04
CA LEU A 25 -18.91 -25.73 13.93
C LEU A 25 -18.03 -26.68 13.12
N ARG A 26 -18.56 -27.23 12.03
CA ARG A 26 -17.72 -27.85 10.99
C ARG A 26 -16.94 -26.71 10.33
N ALA A 27 -15.63 -26.89 10.15
CA ALA A 27 -14.84 -25.97 9.33
C ALA A 27 -15.45 -25.93 7.91
N GLN A 28 -15.50 -24.73 7.31
CA GLN A 28 -15.91 -24.59 5.91
C GLN A 28 -14.93 -25.35 5.01
N THR A 29 -15.46 -26.04 4.01
CA THR A 29 -14.66 -26.64 2.95
C THR A 29 -13.93 -25.55 2.14
N PRO A 30 -12.83 -25.89 1.42
CA PRO A 30 -12.12 -24.94 0.56
C PRO A 30 -13.04 -24.17 -0.39
N VAL A 31 -13.96 -24.86 -1.06
CA VAL A 31 -14.89 -24.23 -2.01
C VAL A 31 -16.00 -23.43 -1.32
N GLU A 32 -16.46 -23.83 -0.13
CA GLU A 32 -17.38 -22.99 0.66
C GLU A 32 -16.71 -21.69 1.15
N ARG A 33 -15.40 -21.74 1.42
CA ARG A 33 -14.62 -20.58 1.87
C ARG A 33 -14.39 -19.60 0.73
N HIS A 34 -13.94 -20.09 -0.42
CA HIS A 34 -13.44 -19.27 -1.52
C HIS A 34 -14.47 -19.07 -2.64
N GLY A 35 -15.42 -19.98 -2.83
CA GLY A 35 -16.41 -19.88 -3.88
C GLY A 35 -15.79 -19.94 -5.28
N ARG A 36 -16.32 -19.17 -6.23
CA ARG A 36 -15.82 -19.16 -7.61
C ARG A 36 -14.49 -18.42 -7.73
N LEU A 37 -13.53 -19.02 -8.44
CA LEU A 37 -12.23 -18.41 -8.72
C LEU A 37 -12.29 -17.56 -10.00
N GLN A 38 -11.58 -16.45 -9.99
CA GLN A 38 -11.52 -15.49 -11.10
C GLN A 38 -10.11 -14.93 -11.29
N VAL A 39 -9.65 -14.82 -12.53
CA VAL A 39 -8.40 -14.14 -12.86
C VAL A 39 -8.61 -12.63 -12.85
N ASN A 40 -7.70 -11.92 -12.21
CA ASN A 40 -7.60 -10.47 -12.27
C ASN A 40 -6.13 -10.09 -12.44
N GLY A 41 -5.77 -9.66 -13.66
CA GLY A 41 -4.38 -9.41 -14.03
C GLY A 41 -3.51 -10.64 -13.80
N ASN A 42 -2.47 -10.48 -12.99
CA ASN A 42 -1.53 -11.54 -12.63
C ASN A 42 -1.90 -12.34 -11.37
N ARG A 43 -3.17 -12.33 -10.95
CA ARG A 43 -3.64 -13.06 -9.75
C ARG A 43 -4.89 -13.88 -10.03
N ILE A 44 -5.04 -14.98 -9.29
CA ILE A 44 -6.29 -15.73 -9.15
C ILE A 44 -6.92 -15.32 -7.82
N LEU A 45 -8.14 -14.82 -7.89
CA LEU A 45 -8.91 -14.33 -6.75
C LEU A 45 -10.08 -15.26 -6.44
N ASN A 46 -10.49 -15.33 -5.18
CA ASN A 46 -11.75 -15.96 -4.78
C ASN A 46 -12.96 -15.06 -5.08
N GLN A 47 -14.16 -15.56 -4.74
CA GLN A 47 -15.42 -14.86 -4.95
C GLN A 47 -15.53 -13.56 -4.15
N SER A 48 -14.75 -13.42 -3.07
CA SER A 48 -14.66 -12.20 -2.26
C SER A 48 -13.62 -11.20 -2.78
N GLY A 49 -12.86 -11.55 -3.83
CA GLY A 49 -11.81 -10.70 -4.41
C GLY A 49 -10.44 -10.84 -3.73
N GLU A 50 -10.24 -11.86 -2.89
CA GLU A 50 -8.97 -12.11 -2.19
C GLU A 50 -8.09 -13.05 -3.00
N ILE A 51 -6.77 -12.81 -3.03
CA ILE A 51 -5.83 -13.68 -3.73
C ILE A 51 -5.86 -15.08 -3.10
N THR A 52 -5.98 -16.10 -3.94
CA THR A 52 -6.20 -17.49 -3.52
C THR A 52 -5.13 -18.40 -4.11
N SER A 53 -4.45 -19.13 -3.25
CA SER A 53 -3.44 -20.13 -3.62
C SER A 53 -3.85 -21.50 -3.11
N LEU A 54 -4.24 -22.39 -4.02
CA LEU A 54 -4.64 -23.76 -3.70
C LEU A 54 -3.43 -24.69 -3.70
N ALA A 55 -3.48 -25.72 -2.86
CA ALA A 55 -2.46 -26.76 -2.78
C ALA A 55 -3.10 -28.15 -2.76
N GLY A 56 -2.48 -29.07 -3.50
CA GLY A 56 -2.95 -30.45 -3.58
C GLY A 56 -2.01 -31.38 -4.34
N ASN A 57 -2.54 -32.55 -4.68
CA ASN A 57 -1.84 -33.57 -5.46
C ASN A 57 -2.39 -33.64 -6.88
N SER A 58 -1.53 -34.02 -7.83
CA SER A 58 -1.92 -34.61 -9.10
C SER A 58 -1.98 -36.12 -8.97
N LEU A 59 -3.05 -36.72 -9.46
CA LEU A 59 -3.06 -38.14 -9.77
C LEU A 59 -2.07 -38.41 -10.90
N PHE A 60 -1.53 -39.62 -10.94
CA PHE A 60 -0.73 -40.09 -12.07
C PHE A 60 -1.61 -40.36 -13.30
N TRP A 61 -0.98 -40.58 -14.46
CA TRP A 61 -1.62 -40.93 -15.73
C TRP A 61 -2.77 -41.92 -15.57
N SER A 62 -3.99 -41.54 -15.99
CA SER A 62 -5.18 -42.37 -15.86
C SER A 62 -5.16 -43.66 -16.70
N ASN A 63 -4.33 -43.70 -17.75
CA ASN A 63 -4.12 -44.80 -18.69
C ASN A 63 -2.86 -45.65 -18.35
N ALA A 64 -2.17 -45.37 -17.24
CA ALA A 64 -1.07 -46.20 -16.77
C ALA A 64 -1.57 -47.49 -16.08
N GLY A 65 -0.89 -48.59 -16.34
CA GLY A 65 -1.19 -49.92 -15.77
C GLY A 65 -0.12 -50.44 -14.80
N ASP A 66 0.92 -49.66 -14.52
CA ASP A 66 2.08 -50.01 -13.70
C ASP A 66 2.06 -49.37 -12.29
N THR A 67 0.97 -48.71 -11.93
CA THR A 67 0.68 -48.18 -10.58
C THR A 67 -0.72 -48.62 -10.13
N SER A 68 -0.95 -48.62 -8.83
CA SER A 68 -2.28 -48.81 -8.22
C SER A 68 -3.28 -47.74 -8.69
N ASP A 69 -4.55 -48.10 -8.74
CA ASP A 69 -5.61 -47.19 -9.21
C ASP A 69 -6.12 -46.27 -8.09
N TYR A 70 -5.66 -45.01 -8.10
CA TYR A 70 -6.08 -43.98 -7.15
C TYR A 70 -7.34 -43.19 -7.58
N TYR A 71 -7.93 -43.48 -8.75
CA TYR A 71 -9.11 -42.78 -9.28
C TYR A 71 -10.43 -43.28 -8.65
N ASN A 72 -10.60 -43.01 -7.36
CA ASN A 72 -11.76 -43.43 -6.58
C ASN A 72 -12.06 -42.44 -5.45
N ALA A 73 -13.27 -42.52 -4.87
CA ALA A 73 -13.71 -41.59 -3.83
C ALA A 73 -12.93 -41.74 -2.51
N GLU A 74 -12.52 -42.95 -2.13
CA GLU A 74 -11.77 -43.20 -0.89
C GLU A 74 -10.44 -42.44 -0.87
N THR A 75 -9.76 -42.32 -2.02
CA THR A 75 -8.56 -41.50 -2.15
C THR A 75 -8.86 -40.03 -1.85
N ILE A 76 -9.93 -39.50 -2.45
CA ILE A 76 -10.27 -38.07 -2.37
C ILE A 76 -10.78 -37.70 -0.98
N ASP A 77 -11.63 -38.55 -0.39
CA ASP A 77 -12.12 -38.40 0.98
C ASP A 77 -10.92 -38.32 1.95
N PHE A 78 -9.94 -39.21 1.81
CA PHE A 78 -8.75 -39.20 2.67
C PHE A 78 -7.89 -37.94 2.48
N LEU A 79 -7.66 -37.49 1.24
CA LEU A 79 -6.88 -36.26 1.02
C LEU A 79 -7.59 -35.02 1.57
N ALA A 80 -8.91 -34.91 1.39
CA ALA A 80 -9.71 -33.83 1.95
C ALA A 80 -9.65 -33.83 3.49
N GLU A 81 -9.90 -34.98 4.12
CA GLU A 81 -10.03 -35.09 5.57
C GLU A 81 -8.69 -35.07 6.32
N ASN A 82 -7.66 -35.72 5.76
CA ASN A 82 -6.41 -35.98 6.47
C ASN A 82 -5.24 -35.12 6.00
N TRP A 83 -5.24 -34.70 4.73
CA TRP A 83 -4.18 -33.84 4.19
C TRP A 83 -4.61 -32.37 4.10
N ASN A 84 -5.88 -32.07 4.35
CA ASN A 84 -6.45 -30.73 4.18
C ASN A 84 -6.23 -30.20 2.75
N SER A 85 -6.19 -31.12 1.77
CA SER A 85 -5.98 -30.77 0.36
C SER A 85 -7.12 -29.88 -0.12
N SER A 86 -6.79 -28.75 -0.71
CA SER A 86 -7.77 -27.84 -1.32
C SER A 86 -8.02 -28.12 -2.80
N LEU A 87 -7.11 -28.89 -3.41
CA LEU A 87 -7.05 -29.17 -4.83
C LEU A 87 -6.78 -30.65 -5.09
N ILE A 88 -7.37 -31.20 -6.16
CA ILE A 88 -6.93 -32.45 -6.79
C ILE A 88 -6.83 -32.25 -8.31
N ARG A 89 -5.75 -32.73 -8.93
CA ARG A 89 -5.61 -32.73 -10.39
C ARG A 89 -5.79 -34.14 -10.97
N ILE A 90 -6.57 -34.22 -12.05
CA ILE A 90 -6.90 -35.44 -12.79
C ILE A 90 -6.11 -35.47 -14.10
N ALA A 91 -4.99 -36.17 -14.12
CA ALA A 91 -4.16 -36.37 -15.31
C ALA A 91 -4.78 -37.41 -16.28
N MET A 92 -5.78 -37.00 -17.07
CA MET A 92 -6.46 -37.91 -18.01
C MET A 92 -5.61 -38.15 -19.25
N GLY A 93 -4.98 -39.32 -19.35
CA GLY A 93 -4.17 -39.69 -20.49
C GLY A 93 -4.98 -39.73 -21.79
N VAL A 94 -4.49 -39.04 -22.83
CA VAL A 94 -5.20 -38.86 -24.10
C VAL A 94 -4.89 -39.99 -25.08
N LYS A 95 -3.63 -40.08 -25.52
CA LYS A 95 -3.13 -41.13 -26.39
C LYS A 95 -1.63 -41.24 -26.25
N GLU A 96 -1.15 -42.43 -25.91
CA GLU A 96 0.28 -42.69 -25.75
C GLU A 96 0.66 -44.03 -26.38
N ASN A 97 1.87 -44.14 -26.93
CA ASN A 97 2.31 -45.38 -27.59
C ASN A 97 2.46 -46.57 -26.62
N TRP A 98 2.53 -46.29 -25.31
CA TRP A 98 2.74 -47.29 -24.25
C TRP A 98 1.44 -47.69 -23.52
N ASP A 99 0.32 -47.01 -23.75
CA ASP A 99 -0.89 -47.16 -22.94
C ASP A 99 -1.77 -48.37 -23.28
N GLY A 100 -1.43 -49.11 -24.34
CA GLY A 100 -2.18 -50.29 -24.77
C GLY A 100 -3.61 -50.01 -25.26
N GLY A 101 -3.91 -48.79 -25.70
CA GLY A 101 -5.24 -48.35 -26.16
C GLY A 101 -6.19 -47.97 -25.02
N THR A 102 -5.65 -47.64 -23.84
CA THR A 102 -6.46 -47.24 -22.68
C THR A 102 -6.61 -45.73 -22.52
N GLY A 103 -5.88 -44.91 -23.29
CA GLY A 103 -6.08 -43.45 -23.35
C GLY A 103 -7.46 -43.04 -23.87
N TYR A 104 -7.84 -41.78 -23.65
CA TYR A 104 -9.16 -41.25 -24.01
C TYR A 104 -9.51 -41.41 -25.50
N ILE A 105 -8.54 -41.26 -26.41
CA ILE A 105 -8.81 -41.38 -27.86
C ILE A 105 -9.26 -42.80 -28.24
N ASP A 106 -8.67 -43.81 -27.61
CA ASP A 106 -8.97 -45.21 -27.92
C ASP A 106 -10.08 -45.79 -27.02
N SER A 107 -10.26 -45.24 -25.80
CA SER A 107 -11.21 -45.72 -24.78
C SER A 107 -11.98 -44.58 -24.07
N PRO A 108 -12.74 -43.74 -24.79
CA PRO A 108 -13.31 -42.49 -24.24
C PRO A 108 -14.32 -42.71 -23.11
N GLU A 109 -15.24 -43.68 -23.24
CA GLU A 109 -16.25 -43.97 -22.20
C GLU A 109 -15.63 -44.47 -20.89
N ALA A 110 -14.55 -45.26 -20.99
CA ALA A 110 -13.85 -45.81 -19.84
C ALA A 110 -13.09 -44.72 -19.08
N GLN A 111 -12.37 -43.85 -19.80
CA GLN A 111 -11.65 -42.72 -19.21
C GLN A 111 -12.61 -41.70 -18.60
N GLU A 112 -13.69 -41.34 -19.30
CA GLU A 112 -14.70 -40.43 -18.78
C GLU A 112 -15.36 -40.99 -17.50
N THR A 113 -15.70 -42.28 -17.49
CA THR A 113 -16.24 -42.94 -16.28
C THR A 113 -15.24 -42.93 -15.12
N LYS A 114 -13.94 -43.07 -15.40
CA LYS A 114 -12.88 -43.10 -14.39
C LYS A 114 -12.68 -41.72 -13.76
N ILE A 115 -12.54 -40.67 -14.54
CA ILE A 115 -12.31 -39.31 -14.03
C ILE A 115 -13.52 -38.75 -13.28
N ARG A 116 -14.75 -39.08 -13.72
CA ARG A 116 -15.97 -38.58 -13.08
C ARG A 116 -16.12 -39.03 -11.63
N LYS A 117 -15.60 -40.21 -11.27
CA LYS A 117 -15.53 -40.65 -9.87
C LYS A 117 -14.73 -39.68 -8.99
N VAL A 118 -13.65 -39.11 -9.54
CA VAL A 118 -12.79 -38.16 -8.84
C VAL A 118 -13.45 -36.77 -8.81
N ILE A 119 -14.03 -36.32 -9.92
CA ILE A 119 -14.76 -35.05 -10.00
C ILE A 119 -15.91 -35.04 -8.98
N ASP A 120 -16.76 -36.07 -9.00
CA ASP A 120 -17.93 -36.17 -8.11
C ASP A 120 -17.50 -36.22 -6.63
N ALA A 121 -16.40 -36.93 -6.30
CA ALA A 121 -15.87 -37.00 -4.95
C ALA A 121 -15.24 -35.67 -4.49
N ALA A 122 -14.52 -34.97 -5.37
CA ALA A 122 -13.95 -33.66 -5.06
C ALA A 122 -15.05 -32.63 -4.78
N ILE A 123 -16.12 -32.62 -5.59
CA ILE A 123 -17.30 -31.79 -5.37
C ILE A 123 -17.95 -32.13 -4.02
N ALA A 124 -18.14 -33.42 -3.71
CA ALA A 124 -18.74 -33.85 -2.45
C ALA A 124 -17.93 -33.43 -1.21
N ASN A 125 -16.60 -33.34 -1.32
CA ASN A 125 -15.71 -32.89 -0.25
C ASN A 125 -15.43 -31.37 -0.25
N GLY A 126 -16.01 -30.63 -1.20
CA GLY A 126 -15.76 -29.19 -1.35
C GLY A 126 -14.30 -28.84 -1.70
N MET A 127 -13.62 -29.73 -2.42
CA MET A 127 -12.31 -29.50 -3.02
C MET A 127 -12.44 -28.93 -4.43
N TYR A 128 -11.46 -28.15 -4.87
CA TYR A 128 -11.30 -27.82 -6.28
C TYR A 128 -10.72 -29.00 -7.06
N VAL A 129 -11.06 -29.11 -8.34
CA VAL A 129 -10.61 -30.18 -9.21
C VAL A 129 -10.17 -29.65 -10.58
N ILE A 130 -8.95 -30.00 -10.99
CA ILE A 130 -8.47 -29.76 -12.35
C ILE A 130 -8.77 -30.98 -13.21
N ILE A 131 -9.51 -30.77 -14.29
CA ILE A 131 -9.71 -31.76 -15.35
C ILE A 131 -8.63 -31.49 -16.40
N ASP A 132 -7.59 -32.32 -16.41
CA ASP A 132 -6.43 -32.15 -17.27
C ASP A 132 -6.45 -33.09 -18.48
N TRP A 133 -6.29 -32.50 -19.65
CA TRP A 133 -6.08 -33.19 -20.93
C TRP A 133 -4.60 -33.52 -21.09
N HIS A 134 -4.22 -34.67 -20.51
CA HIS A 134 -2.84 -35.02 -20.23
C HIS A 134 -2.13 -35.62 -21.46
N THR A 135 -1.46 -34.76 -22.24
CA THR A 135 -0.72 -35.12 -23.46
C THR A 135 0.35 -34.08 -23.82
N HIS A 136 1.21 -34.44 -24.77
CA HIS A 136 2.26 -33.61 -25.37
C HIS A 136 1.96 -33.14 -26.81
N GLU A 137 0.79 -33.53 -27.35
CA GLU A 137 0.42 -33.30 -28.75
C GLU A 137 -1.09 -33.00 -28.91
N ALA A 138 -1.67 -32.22 -27.99
CA ALA A 138 -3.12 -31.97 -27.93
C ALA A 138 -3.71 -31.35 -29.21
N GLU A 139 -2.91 -30.56 -29.94
CA GLU A 139 -3.31 -29.95 -31.21
C GLU A 139 -3.70 -30.97 -32.29
N LEU A 140 -3.22 -32.21 -32.20
CA LEU A 140 -3.58 -33.29 -33.11
C LEU A 140 -4.97 -33.87 -32.84
N TYR A 141 -5.54 -33.58 -31.67
CA TYR A 141 -6.84 -34.09 -31.20
C TYR A 141 -7.80 -32.93 -30.83
N THR A 142 -7.74 -31.85 -31.61
CA THR A 142 -8.50 -30.62 -31.35
C THR A 142 -10.02 -30.88 -31.27
N ASP A 143 -10.58 -31.61 -32.23
CA ASP A 143 -12.03 -31.88 -32.29
C ASP A 143 -12.49 -32.75 -31.10
N GLU A 144 -11.68 -33.74 -30.72
CA GLU A 144 -11.94 -34.61 -29.57
C GLU A 144 -11.86 -33.85 -28.25
N ALA A 145 -10.87 -32.96 -28.09
CA ALA A 145 -10.73 -32.11 -26.91
C ALA A 145 -11.90 -31.12 -26.79
N VAL A 146 -12.28 -30.43 -27.89
CA VAL A 146 -13.46 -29.55 -27.92
C VAL A 146 -14.71 -30.33 -27.51
N ALA A 147 -14.93 -31.52 -28.09
CA ALA A 147 -16.09 -32.33 -27.77
C ALA A 147 -16.08 -32.82 -26.31
N PHE A 148 -14.93 -33.22 -25.78
CA PHE A 148 -14.77 -33.66 -24.39
C PHE A 148 -15.05 -32.53 -23.40
N PHE A 149 -14.33 -31.43 -23.53
CA PHE A 149 -14.44 -30.30 -22.60
C PHE A 149 -15.81 -29.62 -22.66
N THR A 150 -16.44 -29.53 -23.83
CA THR A 150 -17.82 -29.05 -23.95
C THR A 150 -18.79 -29.92 -23.14
N ARG A 151 -18.59 -31.25 -23.10
CA ARG A 151 -19.42 -32.14 -22.28
C ARG A 151 -19.12 -32.02 -20.80
N MET A 152 -17.84 -31.91 -20.40
CA MET A 152 -17.49 -31.69 -19.00
C MET A 152 -18.03 -30.35 -18.47
N ALA A 153 -18.02 -29.31 -19.31
CA ALA A 153 -18.65 -28.02 -19.03
C ALA A 153 -20.18 -28.12 -18.92
N ASP A 154 -20.85 -28.88 -19.80
CA ASP A 154 -22.31 -29.11 -19.71
C ASP A 154 -22.71 -29.87 -18.44
N LEU A 155 -21.86 -30.78 -17.96
CA LEU A 155 -22.13 -31.59 -16.77
C LEU A 155 -21.79 -30.88 -15.46
N TYR A 156 -20.71 -30.09 -15.43
CA TYR A 156 -20.13 -29.59 -14.18
C TYR A 156 -19.87 -28.09 -14.13
N GLY A 157 -20.11 -27.34 -15.22
CA GLY A 157 -19.76 -25.92 -15.29
C GLY A 157 -20.50 -25.01 -14.31
N ASP A 158 -21.67 -25.45 -13.82
CA ASP A 158 -22.42 -24.76 -12.76
C ASP A 158 -21.78 -24.92 -11.36
N THR A 159 -20.72 -25.72 -11.22
CA THR A 159 -20.01 -25.92 -9.95
C THR A 159 -18.72 -25.10 -9.91
N PRO A 160 -18.45 -24.35 -8.83
CA PRO A 160 -17.23 -23.54 -8.70
C PRO A 160 -15.98 -24.39 -8.45
N ASN A 161 -16.13 -25.68 -8.20
CA ASN A 161 -15.04 -26.62 -7.95
C ASN A 161 -14.16 -26.84 -9.19
N VAL A 162 -14.75 -26.81 -10.39
CA VAL A 162 -14.12 -27.33 -11.60
C VAL A 162 -13.24 -26.29 -12.28
N MET A 163 -12.05 -26.74 -12.71
CA MET A 163 -11.11 -26.01 -13.55
C MET A 163 -10.69 -26.91 -14.71
N TYR A 164 -10.40 -26.31 -15.87
CA TYR A 164 -10.04 -27.06 -17.08
C TYR A 164 -8.59 -26.79 -17.45
N GLU A 165 -7.74 -27.81 -17.42
CA GLU A 165 -6.39 -27.72 -17.97
C GLU A 165 -6.42 -28.33 -19.37
N VAL A 166 -6.42 -27.47 -20.38
CA VAL A 166 -6.73 -27.88 -21.76
C VAL A 166 -5.55 -28.51 -22.48
N TYR A 167 -4.33 -28.32 -21.98
CA TYR A 167 -3.11 -28.89 -22.55
C TYR A 167 -2.03 -28.97 -21.46
N ASN A 168 -1.67 -30.19 -21.04
CA ASN A 168 -0.64 -30.45 -20.03
C ASN A 168 0.76 -29.87 -20.39
N GLU A 169 1.46 -30.50 -21.35
CA GLU A 169 2.88 -30.20 -21.60
C GLU A 169 3.23 -30.20 -23.10
N PRO A 170 2.94 -29.11 -23.83
CA PRO A 170 3.48 -28.91 -25.17
C PRO A 170 5.02 -28.96 -25.16
N ILE A 171 5.63 -29.72 -26.06
CA ILE A 171 7.09 -29.89 -26.09
C ILE A 171 7.73 -28.93 -27.10
N ASN A 172 7.40 -29.11 -28.38
CA ASN A 172 8.04 -28.40 -29.50
C ASN A 172 7.08 -27.45 -30.24
N GLN A 173 5.80 -27.45 -29.84
CA GLN A 173 4.78 -26.60 -30.42
C GLN A 173 5.08 -25.15 -30.05
N SER A 174 5.00 -24.24 -31.01
CA SER A 174 5.16 -22.81 -30.76
C SER A 174 3.91 -22.23 -30.11
N TRP A 175 4.07 -21.15 -29.35
CA TRP A 175 2.93 -20.47 -28.71
C TRP A 175 1.75 -20.19 -29.65
N PRO A 176 1.91 -19.72 -30.91
CA PRO A 176 0.78 -19.55 -31.82
C PRO A 176 -0.01 -20.83 -32.14
N VAL A 177 0.65 -22.00 -32.20
CA VAL A 177 -0.01 -23.30 -32.43
C VAL A 177 -0.83 -23.68 -31.21
N ILE A 178 -0.22 -23.58 -30.02
CA ILE A 178 -0.87 -23.87 -28.74
C ILE A 178 -2.07 -22.95 -28.52
N LYS A 179 -1.89 -21.64 -28.75
CA LYS A 179 -2.94 -20.63 -28.65
C LYS A 179 -4.12 -20.92 -29.57
N ASN A 180 -3.88 -21.26 -30.83
CA ASN A 180 -4.95 -21.58 -31.79
C ASN A 180 -5.74 -22.84 -31.39
N TYR A 181 -5.08 -23.85 -30.82
CA TYR A 181 -5.75 -25.00 -30.23
C TYR A 181 -6.61 -24.59 -29.03
N ALA A 182 -6.00 -23.88 -28.06
CA ALA A 182 -6.64 -23.50 -26.81
C ALA A 182 -7.87 -22.61 -27.04
N GLU A 183 -7.80 -21.63 -27.95
CA GLU A 183 -8.94 -20.75 -28.27
C GLU A 183 -10.17 -21.52 -28.80
N GLN A 184 -9.97 -22.63 -29.53
CA GLN A 184 -11.07 -23.48 -29.98
C GLN A 184 -11.68 -24.29 -28.84
N VAL A 185 -10.85 -24.86 -27.96
CA VAL A 185 -11.31 -25.60 -26.77
C VAL A 185 -12.03 -24.67 -25.80
N ILE A 186 -11.48 -23.48 -25.55
CA ILE A 186 -12.08 -22.42 -24.73
C ILE A 186 -13.46 -22.04 -25.27
N ALA A 187 -13.60 -21.83 -26.59
CA ALA A 187 -14.90 -21.52 -27.19
C ALA A 187 -15.94 -22.64 -26.95
N GLY A 188 -15.50 -23.91 -26.98
CA GLY A 188 -16.33 -25.06 -26.63
C GLY A 188 -16.78 -25.03 -25.16
N ILE A 189 -15.84 -24.84 -24.23
CA ILE A 189 -16.12 -24.71 -22.79
C ILE A 189 -17.08 -23.55 -22.53
N ARG A 190 -16.75 -22.34 -23.00
CA ARG A 190 -17.53 -21.11 -22.80
C ARG A 190 -18.95 -21.15 -23.37
N SER A 191 -19.23 -22.07 -24.31
CA SER A 191 -20.58 -22.31 -24.80
C SER A 191 -21.52 -22.94 -23.75
N LYS A 192 -20.95 -23.53 -22.69
CA LYS A 192 -21.66 -24.22 -21.60
C LYS A 192 -21.33 -23.64 -20.22
N ASP A 193 -20.08 -23.24 -20.02
CA ASP A 193 -19.54 -22.74 -18.76
C ASP A 193 -18.89 -21.36 -19.00
N PRO A 194 -19.58 -20.26 -18.68
CA PRO A 194 -19.11 -18.92 -19.00
C PRO A 194 -17.98 -18.42 -18.09
N ASP A 195 -17.69 -19.09 -16.96
CA ASP A 195 -16.99 -18.43 -15.86
C ASP A 195 -15.99 -19.29 -15.06
N ASN A 196 -15.90 -20.62 -15.20
CA ASN A 196 -14.83 -21.37 -14.54
C ASN A 196 -13.44 -21.11 -15.14
N LEU A 197 -12.41 -21.30 -14.31
CA LEU A 197 -11.02 -21.08 -14.69
C LEU A 197 -10.57 -22.10 -15.76
N ILE A 198 -9.93 -21.60 -16.81
CA ILE A 198 -9.25 -22.41 -17.81
C ILE A 198 -7.75 -22.17 -17.70
N ILE A 199 -6.97 -23.25 -17.66
CA ILE A 199 -5.52 -23.24 -17.51
C ILE A 199 -4.91 -23.79 -18.80
N VAL A 200 -3.95 -23.06 -19.38
CA VAL A 200 -3.39 -23.38 -20.70
C VAL A 200 -1.90 -23.64 -20.61
N GLY A 201 -1.48 -24.82 -21.07
CA GLY A 201 -0.08 -25.22 -21.24
C GLY A 201 0.74 -24.25 -22.08
N THR A 202 2.04 -24.20 -21.84
CA THR A 202 2.99 -23.38 -22.61
C THR A 202 4.08 -24.25 -23.22
N SER A 203 4.86 -23.69 -24.16
CA SER A 203 5.94 -24.42 -24.84
C SER A 203 7.01 -24.91 -23.86
N ASN A 204 7.80 -25.90 -24.30
CA ASN A 204 8.91 -26.50 -23.55
C ASN A 204 8.47 -27.08 -22.19
N TYR A 205 7.52 -28.02 -22.22
CA TYR A 205 6.97 -28.67 -21.02
C TYR A 205 6.36 -27.66 -20.05
N SER A 206 5.59 -26.70 -20.58
CA SER A 206 4.96 -25.64 -19.81
C SER A 206 5.96 -24.77 -19.01
N GLN A 207 7.05 -24.35 -19.64
CA GLN A 207 8.07 -23.48 -19.02
C GLN A 207 8.17 -22.08 -19.65
N GLU A 208 7.78 -21.92 -20.92
CA GLU A 208 7.88 -20.63 -21.65
C GLU A 208 6.66 -19.72 -21.42
N VAL A 209 6.34 -19.46 -20.15
CA VAL A 209 5.21 -18.60 -19.75
C VAL A 209 5.42 -17.12 -20.09
N ASP A 210 6.67 -16.67 -20.18
CA ASP A 210 7.05 -15.34 -20.66
C ASP A 210 6.63 -15.14 -22.13
N VAL A 211 6.84 -16.14 -22.99
CA VAL A 211 6.44 -16.10 -24.40
C VAL A 211 4.91 -16.03 -24.54
N ALA A 212 4.19 -16.82 -23.75
CA ALA A 212 2.73 -16.81 -23.75
C ALA A 212 2.17 -15.46 -23.28
N SER A 213 2.76 -14.89 -22.22
CA SER A 213 2.35 -13.61 -21.64
C SER A 213 2.52 -12.41 -22.59
N ALA A 214 3.45 -12.49 -23.54
CA ALA A 214 3.65 -11.45 -24.55
C ALA A 214 2.55 -11.43 -25.63
N ASN A 215 1.79 -12.51 -25.78
CA ASN A 215 0.67 -12.61 -26.73
C ASN A 215 -0.49 -13.43 -26.11
N PRO A 216 -1.13 -12.92 -25.05
CA PRO A 216 -2.06 -13.70 -24.23
C PRO A 216 -3.35 -14.05 -24.97
N ILE A 217 -4.04 -15.07 -24.49
CA ILE A 217 -5.36 -15.52 -24.95
C ILE A 217 -6.40 -14.48 -24.52
N ILE A 218 -7.37 -14.21 -25.39
CA ILE A 218 -8.41 -13.22 -25.12
C ILE A 218 -9.62 -13.94 -24.48
N ASP A 219 -9.53 -14.19 -23.17
CA ASP A 219 -10.62 -14.67 -22.31
C ASP A 219 -10.45 -14.04 -20.92
N ASN A 220 -11.55 -13.83 -20.19
CA ASN A 220 -11.51 -13.10 -18.92
C ASN A 220 -11.10 -13.97 -17.71
N ASN A 221 -11.08 -15.31 -17.85
CA ASN A 221 -10.74 -16.21 -16.75
C ASN A 221 -9.80 -17.34 -17.21
N VAL A 222 -8.63 -16.94 -17.72
CA VAL A 222 -7.54 -17.85 -18.16
C VAL A 222 -6.27 -17.63 -17.36
N ALA A 223 -5.65 -18.72 -16.92
CA ALA A 223 -4.29 -18.75 -16.37
C ALA A 223 -3.37 -19.62 -17.24
N TYR A 224 -2.06 -19.47 -17.06
CA TYR A 224 -1.04 -20.22 -17.79
C TYR A 224 -0.34 -21.24 -16.90
N THR A 225 -0.15 -22.43 -17.45
CA THR A 225 0.55 -23.51 -16.76
C THR A 225 2.05 -23.22 -16.67
N LEU A 226 2.61 -23.39 -15.47
CA LEU A 226 4.04 -23.44 -15.21
C LEU A 226 4.40 -24.77 -14.55
N HIS A 227 5.29 -25.56 -15.14
CA HIS A 227 5.80 -26.79 -14.51
C HIS A 227 7.26 -26.65 -14.08
N PHE A 228 7.61 -27.23 -12.93
CA PHE A 228 9.00 -27.33 -12.50
C PHE A 228 9.27 -28.62 -11.71
N TYR A 229 10.53 -29.04 -11.74
CA TYR A 229 11.03 -30.16 -10.96
C TYR A 229 12.23 -29.68 -10.14
N ALA A 230 12.09 -29.70 -8.81
CA ALA A 230 12.93 -28.95 -7.88
C ALA A 230 14.39 -29.39 -7.82
N ALA A 231 14.75 -30.59 -8.31
CA ALA A 231 16.15 -31.02 -8.41
C ALA A 231 16.77 -30.78 -9.80
N TYR A 232 15.99 -30.28 -10.78
CA TYR A 232 16.47 -29.99 -12.14
C TYR A 232 17.01 -28.56 -12.30
N THR A 233 18.33 -28.41 -12.37
CA THR A 233 19.02 -27.11 -12.55
C THR A 233 19.13 -26.66 -14.02
N PRO A 234 19.15 -25.34 -14.32
CA PRO A 234 19.22 -24.21 -13.37
C PRO A 234 17.86 -23.60 -13.00
N HIS A 235 17.61 -23.40 -11.68
CA HIS A 235 16.32 -23.00 -11.12
C HIS A 235 16.00 -21.50 -11.18
N ASP A 236 17.02 -20.63 -11.05
CA ASP A 236 16.79 -19.17 -10.99
C ASP A 236 16.25 -18.62 -12.32
N ASN A 237 16.64 -19.23 -13.43
CA ASN A 237 16.18 -18.82 -14.75
C ASN A 237 14.65 -19.01 -14.90
N LEU A 238 14.08 -20.10 -14.37
CA LEU A 238 12.66 -20.39 -14.54
C LEU A 238 11.76 -19.56 -13.62
N ARG A 239 12.19 -19.26 -12.38
CA ARG A 239 11.49 -18.29 -11.52
C ARG A 239 11.49 -16.88 -12.11
N ASN A 240 12.57 -16.47 -12.77
CA ASN A 240 12.64 -15.19 -13.48
C ASN A 240 11.73 -15.15 -14.71
N VAL A 241 11.63 -16.26 -15.46
CA VAL A 241 10.65 -16.42 -16.55
C VAL A 241 9.21 -16.30 -16.01
N ALA A 242 8.92 -16.97 -14.89
CA ALA A 242 7.63 -16.85 -14.22
C ALA A 242 7.35 -15.41 -13.75
N GLN A 243 8.34 -14.73 -13.17
CA GLN A 243 8.21 -13.32 -12.77
C GLN A 243 7.92 -12.43 -13.99
N THR A 244 8.62 -12.63 -15.10
CA THR A 244 8.38 -11.88 -16.35
C THR A 244 6.94 -12.04 -16.84
N ALA A 245 6.38 -13.24 -16.77
CA ALA A 245 4.98 -13.47 -17.13
C ALA A 245 4.01 -12.73 -16.19
N LEU A 246 4.26 -12.75 -14.87
CA LEU A 246 3.46 -11.99 -13.90
C LEU A 246 3.56 -10.47 -14.14
N ASP A 247 4.73 -9.97 -14.50
CA ASP A 247 4.97 -8.55 -14.82
C ASP A 247 4.25 -8.12 -16.11
N ASN A 248 4.11 -9.06 -17.06
CA ASN A 248 3.26 -8.91 -18.26
C ASN A 248 1.75 -9.06 -17.94
N ASN A 249 1.38 -9.08 -16.66
CA ASN A 249 0.01 -9.05 -16.16
C ASN A 249 -0.85 -10.28 -16.54
N VAL A 250 -0.24 -11.48 -16.58
CA VAL A 250 -0.98 -12.75 -16.72
C VAL A 250 -0.89 -13.59 -15.46
N ALA A 251 -1.95 -14.35 -15.14
CA ALA A 251 -1.97 -15.26 -13.99
C ALA A 251 -1.31 -16.59 -14.33
N LEU A 252 -0.60 -17.17 -13.35
CA LEU A 252 0.05 -18.48 -13.46
C LEU A 252 -0.63 -19.50 -12.54
N PHE A 253 -0.56 -20.77 -12.93
CA PHE A 253 -0.95 -21.93 -12.11
C PHE A 253 0.08 -23.04 -12.28
N VAL A 254 0.64 -23.56 -11.18
CA VAL A 254 1.54 -24.71 -11.23
C VAL A 254 0.74 -26.01 -11.18
N THR A 255 0.17 -26.43 -12.29
CA THR A 255 -0.67 -27.65 -12.31
C THR A 255 0.17 -28.91 -12.10
N GLU A 256 1.49 -28.85 -12.27
CA GLU A 256 2.39 -29.96 -11.99
C GLU A 256 3.76 -29.48 -11.44
N TRP A 257 4.23 -30.11 -10.36
CA TRP A 257 5.61 -29.98 -9.90
C TRP A 257 6.11 -31.19 -9.12
N GLY A 258 7.43 -31.45 -9.13
CA GLY A 258 8.04 -32.56 -8.39
C GLY A 258 9.22 -32.12 -7.51
N THR A 259 9.52 -32.85 -6.43
CA THR A 259 10.67 -32.57 -5.54
C THR A 259 12.01 -33.06 -6.12
N ILE A 260 11.98 -33.81 -7.21
CA ILE A 260 13.11 -34.57 -7.77
C ILE A 260 13.50 -34.06 -9.17
N LEU A 261 14.27 -34.82 -9.95
CA LEU A 261 14.58 -34.47 -11.34
C LEU A 261 13.35 -34.64 -12.24
N ASN A 262 13.32 -33.90 -13.35
CA ASN A 262 12.28 -33.99 -14.38
C ASN A 262 12.16 -35.37 -15.07
N THR A 263 13.09 -36.30 -14.80
CA THR A 263 13.00 -37.70 -15.25
C THR A 263 12.10 -38.57 -14.36
N GLY A 264 11.58 -38.02 -13.25
CA GLY A 264 10.88 -38.80 -12.23
C GLY A 264 11.82 -39.61 -11.32
N GLN A 265 13.14 -39.35 -11.38
CA GLN A 265 14.16 -40.07 -10.63
C GLN A 265 15.02 -39.14 -9.76
N GLY A 266 15.82 -39.73 -8.87
CA GLY A 266 16.77 -38.99 -8.02
C GLY A 266 16.26 -38.73 -6.61
N ALA A 267 17.11 -38.16 -5.77
CA ALA A 267 16.75 -37.76 -4.42
C ALA A 267 15.95 -36.43 -4.44
N PRO A 268 14.98 -36.24 -3.53
CA PRO A 268 14.34 -34.94 -3.35
C PRO A 268 15.35 -33.84 -3.01
N ASP A 269 15.19 -32.67 -3.62
CA ASP A 269 15.91 -31.45 -3.29
C ASP A 269 15.01 -30.56 -2.41
N LEU A 270 15.15 -30.70 -1.09
CA LEU A 270 14.31 -30.00 -0.12
C LEU A 270 14.55 -28.49 -0.13
N GLU A 271 15.80 -28.06 -0.31
CA GLU A 271 16.16 -26.64 -0.30
C GLU A 271 15.51 -25.92 -1.48
N ASN A 272 15.71 -26.43 -2.70
CA ASN A 272 15.06 -25.84 -3.88
C ASN A 272 13.54 -25.98 -3.85
N THR A 273 13.00 -27.06 -3.27
CA THR A 273 11.55 -27.21 -3.07
C THR A 273 11.02 -26.08 -2.19
N ASN A 274 11.67 -25.80 -1.05
CA ASN A 274 11.27 -24.71 -0.17
C ASN A 274 11.36 -23.34 -0.86
N THR A 275 12.42 -23.08 -1.63
CA THR A 275 12.57 -21.84 -2.41
C THR A 275 11.43 -21.66 -3.42
N TRP A 276 11.04 -22.73 -4.12
CA TRP A 276 9.87 -22.69 -5.01
C TRP A 276 8.57 -22.45 -4.25
N MET A 277 8.34 -23.17 -3.15
CA MET A 277 7.12 -23.01 -2.36
C MET A 277 7.00 -21.57 -1.81
N SER A 278 8.08 -20.97 -1.34
CA SER A 278 8.10 -19.55 -0.95
C SER A 278 7.73 -18.63 -2.11
N PHE A 279 8.34 -18.84 -3.28
CA PHE A 279 8.03 -18.05 -4.48
C PHE A 279 6.54 -18.14 -4.88
N LEU A 280 5.96 -19.34 -4.86
CA LEU A 280 4.55 -19.55 -5.19
C LEU A 280 3.62 -18.93 -4.15
N LYS A 281 3.95 -19.08 -2.85
CA LYS A 281 3.16 -18.54 -1.75
C LYS A 281 3.12 -17.01 -1.80
N GLU A 282 4.27 -16.36 -1.97
CA GLU A 282 4.41 -14.90 -2.08
C GLU A 282 3.58 -14.32 -3.25
N ARG A 283 3.48 -15.07 -4.35
CA ARG A 283 2.77 -14.63 -5.58
C ARG A 283 1.32 -15.09 -5.65
N GLY A 284 0.84 -15.83 -4.65
CA GLY A 284 -0.50 -16.41 -4.65
C GLY A 284 -0.72 -17.41 -5.79
N ILE A 285 0.31 -18.16 -6.19
CA ILE A 285 0.23 -19.15 -7.27
C ILE A 285 -0.21 -20.48 -6.68
N SER A 286 -1.27 -21.07 -7.23
CA SER A 286 -1.76 -22.39 -6.84
C SER A 286 -0.89 -23.52 -7.40
N HIS A 287 -0.84 -24.66 -6.72
CA HIS A 287 0.00 -25.78 -7.15
C HIS A 287 -0.56 -27.20 -6.90
N ALA A 288 -0.21 -28.15 -7.78
CA ALA A 288 -0.46 -29.58 -7.58
C ALA A 288 0.81 -30.43 -7.77
N ASN A 289 1.15 -31.24 -6.76
CA ASN A 289 2.36 -32.07 -6.80
C ASN A 289 2.20 -33.34 -7.65
N TRP A 290 3.22 -33.65 -8.46
CA TRP A 290 3.41 -34.91 -9.18
C TRP A 290 4.27 -35.89 -8.37
N SER A 291 3.80 -37.10 -8.03
CA SER A 291 2.42 -37.56 -8.21
C SER A 291 1.94 -38.48 -7.10
N LEU A 292 0.62 -38.49 -6.91
CA LEU A 292 -0.04 -39.56 -6.18
C LEU A 292 -0.04 -40.84 -7.02
N SER A 293 1.00 -41.64 -6.80
CA SER A 293 1.23 -42.98 -7.35
C SER A 293 2.01 -43.82 -6.34
N ASP A 294 2.16 -45.10 -6.65
CA ASP A 294 3.04 -46.06 -5.98
C ASP A 294 3.94 -46.80 -6.98
N LYS A 295 4.41 -46.07 -8.00
CA LYS A 295 5.18 -46.66 -9.09
C LYS A 295 6.51 -47.19 -8.55
N ALA A 296 6.89 -48.37 -9.05
CA ALA A 296 8.12 -49.02 -8.62
C ALA A 296 9.37 -48.32 -9.18
N PHE A 297 10.50 -48.55 -8.52
CA PHE A 297 11.84 -48.12 -8.96
C PHE A 297 12.04 -48.41 -10.46
N PRO A 298 12.62 -47.48 -11.26
CA PRO A 298 13.47 -46.36 -10.85
C PRO A 298 12.78 -45.05 -10.46
N GLU A 299 11.44 -44.98 -10.47
CA GLU A 299 10.72 -43.76 -10.09
C GLU A 299 10.82 -43.51 -8.58
N THR A 300 11.18 -42.28 -8.19
CA THR A 300 11.31 -41.86 -6.79
C THR A 300 10.38 -40.72 -6.41
N GLY A 301 9.61 -40.20 -7.38
CA GLY A 301 8.71 -39.05 -7.23
C GLY A 301 7.34 -39.39 -6.67
N SER A 302 6.93 -40.66 -6.77
CA SER A 302 5.67 -41.18 -6.23
C SER A 302 5.49 -40.82 -4.76
N VAL A 303 4.31 -40.35 -4.38
CA VAL A 303 3.96 -40.03 -2.98
C VAL A 303 3.96 -41.29 -2.11
N VAL A 304 3.45 -42.41 -2.61
CA VAL A 304 3.28 -43.66 -1.85
C VAL A 304 4.41 -44.65 -2.18
N GLN A 305 4.85 -45.42 -1.18
CA GLN A 305 5.85 -46.48 -1.39
C GLN A 305 5.33 -47.54 -2.37
N ALA A 306 6.25 -48.09 -3.15
CA ALA A 306 5.93 -48.99 -4.26
C ALA A 306 5.01 -50.16 -3.86
N GLY A 307 3.93 -50.34 -4.63
CA GLY A 307 2.97 -51.43 -4.48
C GLY A 307 2.13 -51.43 -3.20
N GLN A 308 2.11 -50.34 -2.43
CA GLN A 308 1.25 -50.24 -1.24
C GLN A 308 -0.18 -49.77 -1.57
N GLY A 309 -0.40 -49.19 -2.75
CA GLY A 309 -1.69 -48.64 -3.18
C GLY A 309 -2.32 -47.67 -2.18
N ILE A 310 -3.66 -47.57 -2.21
CA ILE A 310 -4.41 -46.68 -1.32
C ILE A 310 -4.20 -46.98 0.16
N SER A 311 -3.96 -48.25 0.51
CA SER A 311 -3.64 -48.64 1.88
C SER A 311 -2.32 -48.02 2.34
N GLY A 312 -1.35 -47.85 1.44
CA GLY A 312 -0.12 -47.12 1.74
C GLY A 312 -0.34 -45.65 2.03
N LEU A 313 -1.20 -44.99 1.25
CA LEU A 313 -1.58 -43.60 1.49
C LEU A 313 -2.25 -43.43 2.87
N ILE A 314 -3.24 -44.26 3.18
CA ILE A 314 -4.01 -44.19 4.43
C ILE A 314 -3.14 -44.47 5.66
N ASN A 315 -2.16 -45.37 5.55
CA ASN A 315 -1.28 -45.76 6.64
C ASN A 315 0.04 -44.99 6.68
N ASP A 316 0.16 -43.86 5.97
CA ASP A 316 1.37 -43.02 5.90
C ASP A 316 2.64 -43.78 5.45
N GLN A 317 2.50 -44.80 4.61
CA GLN A 317 3.62 -45.50 3.96
C GLN A 317 4.12 -44.72 2.75
N LEU A 318 4.63 -43.51 3.01
CA LEU A 318 5.03 -42.54 2.01
C LEU A 318 6.51 -42.67 1.63
N THR A 319 6.87 -42.22 0.44
CA THR A 319 8.27 -41.99 0.06
C THR A 319 8.81 -40.71 0.72
N THR A 320 10.10 -40.41 0.58
CA THR A 320 10.67 -39.14 1.02
C THR A 320 10.01 -37.95 0.31
N SER A 321 9.72 -38.07 -0.99
CA SER A 321 8.94 -37.07 -1.74
C SER A 321 7.55 -36.89 -1.12
N GLY A 322 6.85 -37.99 -0.87
CA GLY A 322 5.49 -37.96 -0.29
C GLY A 322 5.43 -37.34 1.10
N GLN A 323 6.46 -37.50 1.94
CA GLN A 323 6.53 -36.85 3.25
C GLN A 323 6.65 -35.32 3.13
N ILE A 324 7.53 -34.83 2.25
CA ILE A 324 7.72 -33.39 1.99
C ILE A 324 6.41 -32.79 1.46
N VAL A 325 5.79 -33.45 0.48
CA VAL A 325 4.54 -32.98 -0.15
C VAL A 325 3.39 -32.93 0.85
N LYS A 326 3.25 -33.96 1.71
CA LYS A 326 2.23 -33.97 2.77
C LYS A 326 2.37 -32.75 3.69
N GLU A 327 3.59 -32.46 4.12
CA GLU A 327 3.88 -31.34 5.02
C GLU A 327 3.55 -29.99 4.36
N ILE A 328 3.89 -29.81 3.09
CA ILE A 328 3.53 -28.59 2.33
C ILE A 328 2.02 -28.42 2.25
N ILE A 329 1.29 -29.45 1.82
CA ILE A 329 -0.17 -29.36 1.60
C ILE A 329 -0.92 -29.10 2.91
N GLN A 330 -0.57 -29.82 4.00
CA GLN A 330 -1.23 -29.67 5.29
C GLN A 330 -1.09 -28.26 5.88
N ASN A 331 0.01 -27.57 5.56
CA ASN A 331 0.35 -26.25 6.09
C ASN A 331 0.13 -25.10 5.09
N TRP A 332 -0.48 -25.36 3.94
CA TRP A 332 -0.70 -24.34 2.92
C TRP A 332 -1.91 -23.45 3.25
N ASP A 333 -1.67 -22.16 3.50
CA ASP A 333 -2.76 -21.20 3.65
C ASP A 333 -3.31 -20.82 2.27
N THR A 334 -4.63 -20.96 2.13
CA THR A 334 -5.32 -20.75 0.87
C THR A 334 -5.80 -19.31 0.68
N THR A 335 -5.73 -18.49 1.72
CA THR A 335 -5.86 -17.03 1.62
C THR A 335 -4.47 -16.42 1.68
N THR A 336 -3.99 -15.82 0.59
CA THR A 336 -2.83 -14.92 0.68
C THR A 336 -3.36 -13.52 1.00
N THR A 337 -3.47 -13.20 2.28
CA THR A 337 -3.44 -11.79 2.71
C THR A 337 -2.12 -11.22 2.23
N THR A 338 -1.98 -10.12 1.50
CA THR A 338 -2.84 -8.98 1.17
C THR A 338 -1.96 -8.10 0.26
N GLY A 339 -2.47 -7.09 -0.45
CA GLY A 339 -1.58 -6.01 -0.92
C GLY A 339 -0.80 -5.36 0.24
N PRO A 340 0.06 -4.37 -0.04
CA PRO A 340 0.85 -3.66 0.97
C PRO A 340 0.06 -3.38 2.24
N THR A 341 0.57 -3.86 3.37
CA THR A 341 -0.07 -3.74 4.68
C THR A 341 0.70 -2.79 5.57
N THR A 342 -0.02 -2.06 6.42
CA THR A 342 0.57 -1.30 7.50
C THR A 342 0.35 -2.03 8.82
N SER A 343 1.43 -2.45 9.46
CA SER A 343 1.43 -3.09 10.78
C SER A 343 1.87 -2.10 11.85
N GLU A 344 0.95 -1.67 12.72
CA GLU A 344 1.29 -0.88 13.90
C GLU A 344 1.64 -1.80 15.08
N CYS A 345 2.93 -1.85 15.43
CA CYS A 345 3.45 -2.72 16.45
C CYS A 345 3.84 -1.98 17.73
N ASN A 346 3.48 -2.58 18.86
CA ASN A 346 3.86 -2.13 20.20
C ASN A 346 4.39 -3.27 21.10
N THR A 347 4.65 -4.45 20.53
CA THR A 347 5.25 -5.61 21.19
C THR A 347 6.32 -6.25 20.31
N ILE A 348 7.28 -6.97 20.91
CA ILE A 348 8.34 -7.69 20.19
C ILE A 348 7.73 -8.75 19.24
N ASP A 349 6.74 -9.52 19.71
CA ASP A 349 6.10 -10.56 18.89
C ASP A 349 5.43 -9.97 17.65
N CYS A 350 4.80 -8.79 17.77
CA CYS A 350 4.24 -8.10 16.63
C CYS A 350 5.32 -7.74 15.61
N ILE A 351 6.43 -7.15 16.08
CA ILE A 351 7.53 -6.71 15.22
C ILE A 351 8.14 -7.91 14.49
N ARG A 352 8.45 -8.99 15.22
CA ARG A 352 9.01 -10.22 14.64
C ARG A 352 8.06 -10.83 13.61
N ASN A 353 6.79 -11.00 13.94
CA ASN A 353 5.81 -11.55 13.02
C ASN A 353 5.63 -10.67 11.78
N ALA A 354 5.54 -9.35 11.95
CA ALA A 354 5.41 -8.42 10.83
C ALA A 354 6.63 -8.44 9.90
N MET A 355 7.84 -8.59 10.45
CA MET A 355 9.06 -8.74 9.64
C MET A 355 9.15 -10.10 8.95
N GLU A 356 8.72 -11.18 9.62
CA GLU A 356 8.71 -12.54 9.08
C GLU A 356 7.71 -12.69 7.93
N THR A 357 6.55 -12.03 8.02
CA THR A 357 5.51 -12.08 7.00
C THR A 357 5.55 -10.90 6.02
N ALA A 358 6.60 -10.07 6.07
CA ALA A 358 6.69 -8.88 5.24
C ALA A 358 6.71 -9.23 3.74
N GLN A 359 6.11 -8.37 2.92
CA GLN A 359 6.17 -8.41 1.47
C GLN A 359 6.40 -7.00 0.89
N ALA A 360 6.75 -6.92 -0.39
CA ALA A 360 6.99 -5.64 -1.05
C ALA A 360 5.86 -4.61 -0.84
N GLY A 361 6.22 -3.45 -0.31
CA GLY A 361 5.31 -2.34 0.01
C GLY A 361 4.79 -2.33 1.44
N ASP A 362 5.01 -3.38 2.23
CA ASP A 362 4.60 -3.39 3.63
C ASP A 362 5.28 -2.29 4.44
N GLU A 363 4.55 -1.74 5.41
CA GLU A 363 5.02 -0.75 6.36
C GLU A 363 4.84 -1.26 7.79
N ILE A 364 5.94 -1.41 8.52
CA ILE A 364 5.99 -1.83 9.92
C ILE A 364 6.31 -0.59 10.77
N ILE A 365 5.29 -0.09 11.49
CA ILE A 365 5.37 1.11 12.32
C ILE A 365 5.53 0.69 13.78
N ILE A 366 6.60 1.12 14.42
CA ILE A 366 6.91 0.72 15.79
C ILE A 366 6.63 1.87 16.74
N ALA A 367 5.69 1.66 17.66
CA ALA A 367 5.35 2.64 18.68
C ALA A 367 6.56 3.00 19.55
N SER A 368 6.68 4.26 19.96
CA SER A 368 7.73 4.70 20.89
C SER A 368 7.71 3.89 22.18
N GLY A 369 8.88 3.51 22.68
CA GLY A 369 9.02 2.69 23.88
C GLY A 369 10.34 1.93 23.87
N THR A 370 10.68 1.28 25.00
CA THR A 370 11.86 0.41 25.08
C THR A 370 11.44 -1.05 24.98
N TYR A 371 11.94 -1.74 23.96
CA TYR A 371 11.72 -3.15 23.68
C TYR A 371 12.93 -3.93 24.17
N ASN A 372 12.79 -4.56 25.34
CA ASN A 372 13.84 -5.39 25.93
C ASN A 372 13.64 -6.82 25.44
N PHE A 373 14.55 -7.31 24.61
CA PHE A 373 14.51 -8.70 24.16
C PHE A 373 14.93 -9.64 25.30
N GLU A 374 14.21 -10.75 25.44
CA GLU A 374 14.51 -11.81 26.43
C GLU A 374 15.09 -13.07 25.78
N ASP A 375 14.98 -13.17 24.46
CA ASP A 375 15.35 -14.33 23.64
C ASP A 375 15.89 -13.88 22.27
N LYS A 376 16.51 -14.84 21.57
CA LYS A 376 17.08 -14.66 20.24
C LYS A 376 16.40 -15.64 19.28
N ILE A 377 16.34 -15.26 18.01
CA ILE A 377 15.91 -16.09 16.87
C ILE A 377 17.11 -16.39 15.98
N VAL A 378 16.91 -17.25 14.98
CA VAL A 378 17.93 -17.59 14.00
C VAL A 378 17.76 -16.71 12.77
N GLY A 379 18.80 -15.97 12.40
CA GLY A 379 18.86 -15.18 11.16
C GLY A 379 19.84 -15.77 10.15
N ALA A 380 20.35 -14.88 9.29
CA ALA A 380 21.34 -15.19 8.26
C ALA A 380 22.48 -16.08 8.74
N PHE A 381 22.91 -17.04 7.91
CA PHE A 381 24.01 -17.96 8.23
C PHE A 381 23.86 -18.74 9.55
N ASN A 382 22.61 -18.99 9.98
CA ASN A 382 22.30 -19.66 11.26
C ASN A 382 22.90 -18.92 12.47
N ARG A 383 22.90 -17.58 12.42
CA ARG A 383 23.39 -16.71 13.50
C ARG A 383 22.27 -16.35 14.44
N ASP A 384 22.61 -16.16 15.71
CA ASP A 384 21.67 -15.64 16.70
C ASP A 384 21.43 -14.14 16.47
N VAL A 385 20.15 -13.76 16.36
CA VAL A 385 19.72 -12.37 16.13
C VAL A 385 18.47 -12.05 16.96
N TYR A 386 18.16 -10.77 17.15
CA TYR A 386 16.95 -10.35 17.86
C TYR A 386 15.78 -10.07 16.91
N LEU A 387 16.10 -9.48 15.75
CA LEU A 387 15.19 -9.20 14.64
C LEU A 387 15.82 -9.64 13.33
N TYR A 388 14.99 -10.19 12.45
CA TYR A 388 15.41 -10.76 11.17
C TYR A 388 14.38 -10.45 10.08
N GLY A 389 14.86 -10.06 8.89
CA GLY A 389 14.02 -9.84 7.72
C GLY A 389 14.67 -10.37 6.44
N SER A 390 14.04 -11.34 5.78
CA SER A 390 14.52 -11.95 4.52
C SER A 390 13.66 -11.61 3.31
N ALA A 391 12.54 -10.90 3.51
CA ALA A 391 11.62 -10.56 2.43
C ALA A 391 12.19 -9.49 1.50
N ASN A 392 11.89 -9.58 0.20
CA ASN A 392 12.32 -8.59 -0.78
C ASN A 392 11.25 -7.52 -0.98
N GLY A 393 11.64 -6.26 -0.85
CA GLY A 393 10.94 -5.15 -1.49
C GLY A 393 11.27 -5.07 -2.98
N ASN A 394 10.83 -3.98 -3.62
CA ASN A 394 11.32 -3.60 -4.94
C ASN A 394 11.42 -2.08 -5.05
N SER A 395 12.02 -1.59 -6.13
CA SER A 395 12.24 -0.16 -6.36
C SER A 395 10.97 0.69 -6.34
N ALA A 396 9.81 0.12 -6.67
CA ALA A 396 8.52 0.81 -6.59
C ALA A 396 7.85 0.67 -5.22
N ASN A 397 8.07 -0.46 -4.53
CA ASN A 397 7.42 -0.83 -3.28
C ASN A 397 8.46 -1.40 -2.30
N PRO A 398 9.30 -0.55 -1.68
CA PRO A 398 10.23 -0.98 -0.65
C PRO A 398 9.47 -1.43 0.60
N ILE A 399 10.08 -2.30 1.39
CA ILE A 399 9.56 -2.65 2.73
C ILE A 399 10.02 -1.57 3.69
N ILE A 400 9.11 -0.99 4.47
CA ILE A 400 9.42 0.11 5.40
C ILE A 400 9.37 -0.41 6.83
N LEU A 401 10.48 -0.31 7.57
CA LEU A 401 10.53 -0.55 9.00
C LEU A 401 10.87 0.77 9.70
N ARG A 402 9.93 1.35 10.45
CA ARG A 402 10.16 2.66 11.06
C ARG A 402 9.63 2.85 12.46
N GLY A 403 10.27 3.74 13.20
CA GLY A 403 9.68 4.33 14.39
C GLY A 403 8.43 5.16 14.06
N ALA A 404 7.47 5.16 14.98
CA ALA A 404 6.30 6.03 14.89
C ALA A 404 6.65 7.52 15.06
N SER A 405 7.81 7.84 15.66
CA SER A 405 8.29 9.20 15.88
C SER A 405 9.81 9.30 15.77
N ALA A 406 10.28 10.14 14.84
CA ALA A 406 11.71 10.47 14.69
C ALA A 406 12.31 11.23 15.89
N THR A 407 11.47 11.94 16.67
CA THR A 407 11.91 12.70 17.86
C THR A 407 11.81 11.91 19.16
N ASN A 408 11.15 10.76 19.11
CA ASN A 408 11.00 9.82 20.23
C ASN A 408 11.05 8.39 19.68
N PRO A 409 12.21 7.95 19.17
CA PRO A 409 12.33 6.66 18.50
C PRO A 409 12.07 5.50 19.47
N PRO A 410 11.53 4.37 18.99
CA PRO A 410 11.57 3.12 19.74
C PRO A 410 13.02 2.69 19.98
N VAL A 411 13.28 2.09 21.15
CA VAL A 411 14.59 1.62 21.57
C VAL A 411 14.59 0.10 21.59
N PHE A 412 15.38 -0.51 20.70
CA PHE A 412 15.63 -1.94 20.63
C PHE A 412 16.84 -2.29 21.48
N LYS A 413 16.60 -3.08 22.53
CA LYS A 413 17.62 -3.41 23.51
C LYS A 413 17.77 -4.92 23.67
N GLY A 414 18.91 -5.45 23.20
CA GLY A 414 19.28 -6.85 23.40
C GLY A 414 19.72 -7.14 24.84
N ILE A 415 20.14 -8.40 25.06
CA ILE A 415 20.41 -8.94 26.40
C ILE A 415 21.81 -8.52 26.89
N ASP A 416 22.82 -8.66 26.04
CA ASP A 416 24.22 -8.41 26.36
C ASP A 416 25.04 -7.94 25.14
N TYR A 417 26.34 -7.72 25.34
CA TYR A 417 27.28 -7.24 24.31
C TYR A 417 28.08 -8.36 23.64
N THR A 418 27.89 -9.61 24.04
CA THR A 418 28.74 -10.73 23.63
C THR A 418 28.11 -11.57 22.54
N ASP A 419 26.78 -11.57 22.43
CA ASP A 419 26.06 -12.42 21.51
C ASP A 419 24.73 -11.80 21.02
N GLY A 420 24.32 -12.14 19.79
CA GLY A 420 23.10 -11.65 19.16
C GLY A 420 23.24 -10.33 18.40
N TYR A 421 22.87 -10.32 17.11
CA TYR A 421 22.77 -9.09 16.31
C TYR A 421 21.40 -8.43 16.54
N LEU A 422 21.36 -7.11 16.72
CA LEU A 422 20.08 -6.42 16.97
C LEU A 422 19.16 -6.47 15.76
N LEU A 423 19.70 -6.32 14.55
CA LEU A 423 18.96 -6.43 13.30
C LEU A 423 19.81 -7.09 12.21
N SER A 424 19.26 -8.10 11.55
CA SER A 424 19.85 -8.74 10.37
C SER A 424 18.84 -8.73 9.22
N ILE A 425 19.29 -8.29 8.04
CA ILE A 425 18.45 -8.21 6.82
C ILE A 425 19.16 -8.94 5.67
N GLU A 426 18.44 -9.84 5.02
CA GLU A 426 18.89 -10.52 3.79
C GLU A 426 18.14 -10.06 2.53
N GLY A 427 16.96 -9.46 2.69
CA GLY A 427 16.13 -9.05 1.55
C GLY A 427 16.52 -7.69 0.98
N ASP A 428 16.25 -7.48 -0.31
CA ASP A 428 16.50 -6.21 -1.00
C ASP A 428 15.43 -5.14 -0.70
N TYR A 429 15.77 -3.86 -0.94
CA TYR A 429 14.85 -2.71 -0.87
C TYR A 429 14.14 -2.53 0.50
N TRP A 430 14.91 -2.54 1.59
CA TRP A 430 14.44 -2.19 2.92
C TRP A 430 14.71 -0.73 3.26
N ASN A 431 13.69 0.00 3.70
CA ASN A 431 13.79 1.35 4.23
C ASN A 431 13.64 1.33 5.75
N ILE A 432 14.76 1.35 6.46
CA ILE A 432 14.81 1.26 7.92
C ILE A 432 15.13 2.63 8.51
N LYS A 433 14.22 3.20 9.31
CA LYS A 433 14.41 4.57 9.82
C LYS A 433 13.81 4.86 11.19
N ASP A 434 14.32 5.91 11.83
CA ASP A 434 13.76 6.47 13.07
C ASP A 434 13.74 5.48 14.26
N ILE A 435 14.79 4.65 14.42
CA ILE A 435 14.89 3.62 15.48
C ILE A 435 16.23 3.75 16.22
N GLU A 436 16.22 3.55 17.54
CA GLU A 436 17.40 3.43 18.39
C GLU A 436 17.73 1.96 18.66
N PHE A 437 18.98 1.57 18.46
CA PHE A 437 19.51 0.23 18.67
C PHE A 437 20.61 0.26 19.73
N LYS A 438 20.48 -0.57 20.77
CA LYS A 438 21.50 -0.68 21.82
C LYS A 438 21.65 -2.06 22.42
N THR A 439 22.84 -2.37 22.94
CA THR A 439 23.13 -3.62 23.67
C THR A 439 22.93 -4.88 22.82
N GLY A 440 23.87 -5.14 21.91
CA GLY A 440 24.00 -6.39 21.15
C GLY A 440 25.47 -6.65 20.82
N SER A 441 25.81 -7.84 20.30
CA SER A 441 27.18 -8.08 19.80
C SER A 441 27.47 -7.22 18.58
N LYS A 442 26.52 -7.14 17.64
CA LYS A 442 26.51 -6.19 16.52
C LYS A 442 25.18 -5.43 16.48
N GLY A 443 25.20 -4.23 15.91
CA GLY A 443 23.99 -3.43 15.70
C GLY A 443 23.15 -3.96 14.54
N ILE A 444 23.39 -3.41 13.35
CA ILE A 444 22.65 -3.73 12.12
C ILE A 444 23.60 -4.39 11.14
N VAL A 445 23.19 -5.53 10.58
CA VAL A 445 23.95 -6.24 9.54
C VAL A 445 23.06 -6.44 8.31
N LEU A 446 23.48 -5.90 7.18
CA LEU A 446 22.93 -6.24 5.86
C LEU A 446 23.81 -7.35 5.28
N ASP A 447 23.21 -8.50 4.97
CA ASP A 447 23.88 -9.67 4.40
C ASP A 447 23.22 -9.96 3.04
N ASN A 448 23.91 -9.71 1.93
CA ASN A 448 23.36 -9.82 0.57
C ASN A 448 22.08 -8.99 0.32
N SER A 449 21.89 -7.90 1.07
CA SER A 449 20.76 -6.98 0.91
C SER A 449 21.18 -5.75 0.11
N ASN A 450 20.46 -5.48 -0.98
CA ASN A 450 20.78 -4.44 -1.95
C ASN A 450 19.69 -3.39 -2.02
N HIS A 451 20.07 -2.17 -2.42
CA HIS A 451 19.14 -1.05 -2.60
C HIS A 451 18.34 -0.66 -1.34
N SER A 452 18.87 -0.97 -0.17
CA SER A 452 18.29 -0.66 1.13
C SER A 452 18.80 0.69 1.66
N THR A 453 17.96 1.37 2.43
CA THR A 453 18.27 2.66 3.07
C THR A 453 18.17 2.53 4.59
N LEU A 454 19.24 2.94 5.29
CA LEU A 454 19.29 3.10 6.74
C LEU A 454 19.32 4.59 7.06
N GLN A 455 18.25 5.15 7.64
CA GLN A 455 18.11 6.60 7.80
C GLN A 455 17.75 7.02 9.22
N ASN A 456 18.40 8.07 9.74
CA ASN A 456 18.08 8.66 11.05
C ASN A 456 18.05 7.61 12.19
N LEU A 457 19.02 6.69 12.19
CA LEU A 457 19.15 5.64 13.20
C LEU A 457 20.12 6.08 14.30
N ILE A 458 19.86 5.64 15.52
CA ILE A 458 20.78 5.81 16.65
C ILE A 458 21.32 4.43 17.01
N VAL A 459 22.62 4.18 16.86
CA VAL A 459 23.22 2.87 17.14
C VAL A 459 24.34 3.02 18.15
N HIS A 460 24.17 2.44 19.34
CA HIS A 460 25.14 2.64 20.40
C HIS A 460 25.16 1.57 21.48
N ASP A 461 26.17 1.61 22.34
CA ASP A 461 26.40 0.57 23.36
C ASP A 461 26.50 -0.83 22.69
N ILE A 462 27.35 -0.98 21.69
CA ILE A 462 27.50 -2.21 20.90
C ILE A 462 28.79 -2.94 21.27
N GLY A 463 28.75 -4.28 21.29
CA GLY A 463 29.88 -5.12 21.67
C GLY A 463 31.06 -5.07 20.70
N GLU A 464 30.74 -5.06 19.40
CA GLU A 464 31.65 -5.02 18.26
C GLU A 464 31.19 -3.87 17.33
N GLU A 465 30.78 -4.20 16.10
CA GLU A 465 30.47 -3.28 15.00
C GLU A 465 29.02 -2.74 15.08
N ALA A 466 28.82 -1.45 14.81
CA ALA A 466 27.49 -0.84 14.82
C ALA A 466 26.67 -1.11 13.54
N ILE A 467 27.16 -0.72 12.36
CA ILE A 467 26.48 -1.00 11.08
C ILE A 467 27.45 -1.70 10.13
N HIS A 468 27.07 -2.88 9.64
CA HIS A 468 27.86 -3.70 8.72
C HIS A 468 27.10 -3.99 7.43
N LEU A 469 27.60 -3.49 6.30
CA LEU A 469 27.17 -3.86 4.96
C LEU A 469 28.08 -4.99 4.46
N ARG A 470 27.58 -6.22 4.44
CA ARG A 470 28.38 -7.44 4.21
C ARG A 470 27.78 -8.30 3.11
N ASP A 471 28.58 -9.26 2.63
CA ASP A 471 28.13 -10.37 1.81
C ASP A 471 27.42 -9.95 0.51
N GLY A 472 28.04 -9.06 -0.25
CA GLY A 472 27.47 -8.62 -1.53
C GLY A 472 26.52 -7.43 -1.42
N SER A 473 26.17 -6.98 -0.21
CA SER A 473 25.25 -5.85 0.02
C SER A 473 25.72 -4.59 -0.70
N SER A 474 25.04 -4.23 -1.80
CA SER A 474 25.45 -3.17 -2.73
C SER A 474 24.33 -2.16 -3.00
N ASN A 475 24.69 -0.96 -3.47
CA ASN A 475 23.75 0.12 -3.78
C ASN A 475 22.91 0.58 -2.56
N ASN A 476 23.43 0.43 -1.35
CA ASN A 476 22.75 0.84 -0.12
C ASN A 476 23.15 2.25 0.30
N VAL A 477 22.27 2.89 1.08
CA VAL A 477 22.50 4.23 1.63
C VAL A 477 22.40 4.20 3.15
N VAL A 478 23.41 4.75 3.84
CA VAL A 478 23.40 5.05 5.27
C VAL A 478 23.40 6.56 5.44
N ASP A 479 22.29 7.13 5.90
CA ASP A 479 22.05 8.58 5.88
C ASP A 479 21.60 9.12 7.25
N GLY A 480 22.30 10.13 7.77
CA GLY A 480 21.86 10.83 8.98
C GLY A 480 21.91 9.98 10.27
N CYS A 481 22.67 8.89 10.30
CA CYS A 481 22.77 8.01 11.47
C CYS A 481 23.73 8.57 12.52
N ASN A 482 23.40 8.35 13.80
CA ASN A 482 24.22 8.72 14.95
C ASN A 482 24.76 7.46 15.65
N ILE A 483 26.07 7.26 15.60
CA ILE A 483 26.75 6.02 16.00
C ILE A 483 27.79 6.34 17.08
N TYR A 484 27.72 5.71 18.25
CA TYR A 484 28.65 5.98 19.35
C TYR A 484 28.77 4.80 20.32
N SER A 485 29.82 4.74 21.15
CA SER A 485 29.97 3.70 22.18
C SER A 485 29.95 2.24 21.64
N THR A 486 30.76 1.95 20.62
CA THR A 486 30.94 0.61 20.02
C THR A 486 32.21 -0.08 20.53
N GLY A 487 32.38 -1.37 20.26
CA GLY A 487 33.56 -2.13 20.73
C GLY A 487 33.60 -2.38 22.24
N ARG A 488 32.45 -2.46 22.91
CA ARG A 488 32.37 -2.67 24.38
C ARG A 488 32.93 -4.00 24.85
N THR A 489 32.87 -5.03 24.01
CA THR A 489 33.36 -6.37 24.31
C THR A 489 34.72 -6.59 23.67
N GLN A 490 34.85 -6.22 22.39
CA GLN A 490 36.07 -6.37 21.62
C GLN A 490 36.46 -5.03 20.98
N PRO A 491 37.28 -4.21 21.67
CA PRO A 491 37.66 -2.89 21.17
C PRO A 491 38.28 -2.87 19.77
N GLY A 492 38.97 -3.95 19.38
CA GLY A 492 39.62 -4.07 18.07
C GLY A 492 38.74 -4.60 16.94
N PHE A 493 37.45 -4.83 17.20
CA PHE A 493 36.39 -5.13 16.21
C PHE A 493 35.20 -4.19 16.48
N GLY A 494 35.50 -2.99 16.97
CA GLY A 494 34.54 -2.02 17.49
C GLY A 494 34.17 -0.94 16.49
N GLU A 495 34.16 -1.22 15.19
CA GLU A 495 34.01 -0.21 14.14
C GLU A 495 32.60 0.44 14.18
N GLY A 496 32.55 1.73 13.86
CA GLY A 496 31.25 2.42 13.72
C GLY A 496 30.50 1.94 12.47
N LEU A 497 31.18 2.03 11.32
CA LEU A 497 30.66 1.67 10.01
C LEU A 497 31.61 0.68 9.34
N TYR A 498 31.09 -0.42 8.79
CA TYR A 498 31.88 -1.47 8.15
C TYR A 498 31.26 -1.81 6.79
N VAL A 499 32.03 -1.75 5.71
CA VAL A 499 31.58 -2.13 4.36
C VAL A 499 32.48 -3.20 3.75
N GLY A 500 31.90 -4.31 3.33
CA GLY A 500 32.61 -5.46 2.77
C GLY A 500 32.95 -6.52 3.82
N SER A 501 33.90 -7.37 3.49
CA SER A 501 34.41 -8.43 4.38
C SER A 501 35.93 -8.48 4.33
N ASP A 502 36.59 -8.72 5.47
CA ASP A 502 38.05 -8.94 5.50
C ASP A 502 38.46 -10.09 4.58
N LYS A 503 39.67 -10.03 3.98
CA LYS A 503 40.19 -11.07 3.08
C LYS A 503 40.15 -12.48 3.65
N GLY A 504 40.29 -12.62 4.98
CA GLY A 504 40.22 -13.90 5.66
C GLY A 504 38.84 -14.54 5.64
N GLN A 505 37.81 -13.79 5.23
CA GLN A 505 36.42 -14.23 5.17
C GLN A 505 35.87 -14.35 3.75
N HIS A 506 36.67 -14.13 2.71
CA HIS A 506 36.21 -14.16 1.31
C HIS A 506 35.76 -15.55 0.83
N ASP A 507 36.15 -16.63 1.53
CA ASP A 507 35.63 -17.99 1.29
C ASP A 507 34.22 -18.19 1.88
N THR A 508 33.79 -17.30 2.79
CA THR A 508 32.50 -17.39 3.49
C THR A 508 31.52 -16.33 3.00
N TYR A 509 32.01 -15.11 2.76
CA TYR A 509 31.20 -13.98 2.34
C TYR A 509 31.62 -13.46 0.98
N GLN A 510 30.63 -13.03 0.20
CA GLN A 510 30.88 -12.27 -1.00
C GLN A 510 31.58 -10.95 -0.65
N ARG A 511 32.80 -10.82 -1.16
CA ARG A 511 33.68 -9.68 -0.88
C ARG A 511 33.18 -8.33 -1.41
N ALA A 512 32.33 -8.32 -2.44
CA ALA A 512 32.04 -7.13 -3.23
C ALA A 512 30.75 -6.43 -2.75
N CYS A 513 30.89 -5.46 -1.85
CA CYS A 513 29.78 -4.63 -1.36
C CYS A 513 29.83 -3.26 -2.02
N ASN A 514 29.50 -3.19 -3.31
CA ASN A 514 29.81 -2.04 -4.16
C ASN A 514 28.77 -0.92 -4.07
N ASP A 515 29.17 0.27 -4.52
CA ASP A 515 28.24 1.39 -4.81
C ASP A 515 27.42 1.83 -3.58
N ASN A 516 27.97 1.63 -2.38
CA ASN A 516 27.34 2.02 -1.13
C ASN A 516 27.69 3.47 -0.77
N THR A 517 26.71 4.22 -0.26
CA THR A 517 26.90 5.61 0.17
C THR A 517 26.65 5.76 1.66
N ILE A 518 27.61 6.37 2.35
CA ILE A 518 27.52 6.79 3.75
C ILE A 518 27.52 8.32 3.74
N GLN A 519 26.47 8.94 4.27
CA GLN A 519 26.36 10.39 4.27
C GLN A 519 25.68 10.97 5.51
N ASN A 520 26.00 12.22 5.83
CA ASN A 520 25.36 13.02 6.89
C ASN A 520 25.38 12.36 8.29
N CYS A 521 26.25 11.36 8.52
CA CYS A 521 26.30 10.61 9.76
C CYS A 521 27.19 11.30 10.82
N VAL A 522 26.90 11.04 12.09
CA VAL A 522 27.76 11.39 13.23
C VAL A 522 28.30 10.10 13.82
N VAL A 523 29.63 9.96 13.87
CA VAL A 523 30.33 8.76 14.34
C VAL A 523 31.26 9.12 15.48
N GLY A 524 31.07 8.46 16.62
CA GLY A 524 31.66 8.80 17.90
C GLY A 524 30.77 9.73 18.74
N PRO A 525 31.15 9.97 20.01
CA PRO A 525 32.39 9.52 20.65
C PRO A 525 32.35 8.05 21.08
N ASN A 526 33.48 7.54 21.56
CA ASN A 526 33.66 6.18 22.08
C ASN A 526 33.42 5.06 21.08
N VAL A 527 33.79 5.28 19.82
CA VAL A 527 33.98 4.18 18.86
C VAL A 527 35.38 3.64 19.09
N ALA A 528 35.50 2.39 19.53
CA ALA A 528 36.78 1.87 20.06
C ALA A 528 37.80 1.47 18.98
N ALA A 529 37.32 1.15 17.77
CA ALA A 529 38.13 0.93 16.57
C ALA A 529 38.04 2.15 15.64
N GLU A 530 38.15 1.98 14.33
CA GLU A 530 37.97 3.05 13.34
C GLU A 530 36.49 3.48 13.24
N GLY A 531 36.28 4.75 12.92
CA GLY A 531 34.95 5.29 12.64
C GLY A 531 34.29 4.61 11.43
N ALA A 532 35.09 4.35 10.38
CA ALA A 532 34.68 3.54 9.25
C ALA A 532 35.80 2.63 8.74
N ASP A 533 35.48 1.39 8.38
CA ASP A 533 36.40 0.45 7.73
C ASP A 533 35.79 -0.10 6.43
N ILE A 534 36.42 0.24 5.31
CA ILE A 534 36.01 -0.18 3.96
C ILE A 534 36.98 -1.27 3.50
N LYS A 535 36.49 -2.51 3.46
CA LYS A 535 37.33 -3.69 3.21
C LYS A 535 37.68 -3.88 1.74
N GLU A 536 38.74 -4.66 1.57
CA GLU A 536 39.23 -5.15 0.29
C GLU A 536 38.14 -5.83 -0.56
N GLY A 537 38.11 -5.54 -1.85
CA GLY A 537 37.19 -6.16 -2.80
C GLY A 537 35.87 -5.40 -2.98
N THR A 538 35.60 -4.42 -2.11
CA THR A 538 34.55 -3.42 -2.27
C THR A 538 35.00 -2.32 -3.23
N MET A 539 34.09 -1.85 -4.08
CA MET A 539 34.31 -0.72 -4.99
C MET A 539 33.29 0.40 -4.81
N ASN A 540 33.66 1.63 -5.18
CA ASN A 540 32.76 2.78 -5.30
C ASN A 540 32.04 3.16 -3.99
N THR A 541 32.65 2.94 -2.83
CA THR A 541 32.07 3.44 -1.57
C THR A 541 32.29 4.94 -1.44
N ILE A 542 31.21 5.67 -1.19
CA ILE A 542 31.22 7.11 -0.95
C ILE A 542 30.99 7.38 0.54
N ILE A 543 31.84 8.19 1.16
CA ILE A 543 31.69 8.70 2.53
C ILE A 543 31.72 10.22 2.48
N ARG A 544 30.58 10.87 2.74
CA ARG A 544 30.49 12.33 2.63
C ARG A 544 29.69 13.03 3.72
N ASN A 545 30.02 14.29 3.98
CA ASN A 545 29.27 15.16 4.90
C ASN A 545 29.08 14.56 6.32
N CYS A 546 29.94 13.62 6.73
CA CYS A 546 29.88 12.98 8.03
C CYS A 546 30.79 13.71 9.03
N THR A 547 30.48 13.58 10.32
CA THR A 547 31.32 14.04 11.42
C THR A 547 31.87 12.85 12.20
N PHE A 548 33.19 12.79 12.37
CA PHE A 548 33.87 11.74 13.13
C PHE A 548 34.56 12.33 14.35
N SER A 549 34.42 11.66 15.49
CA SER A 549 35.14 11.95 16.74
C SER A 549 36.17 10.85 17.01
N ALA A 550 37.39 11.25 17.39
CA ALA A 550 38.45 10.32 17.80
C ALA A 550 38.43 10.01 19.31
N GLU A 551 37.51 10.61 20.07
CA GLU A 551 37.36 10.33 21.50
C GLU A 551 37.04 8.84 21.68
N GLY A 552 37.87 8.13 22.45
CA GLY A 552 37.66 6.72 22.80
C GLY A 552 38.20 5.68 21.82
N ILE A 553 38.82 6.08 20.70
CA ILE A 553 39.57 5.17 19.82
C ILE A 553 40.74 4.56 20.60
N SER A 554 40.84 3.23 20.59
CA SER A 554 41.61 2.48 21.60
C SER A 554 43.06 2.17 21.22
N GLY A 555 43.42 2.20 19.93
CA GLY A 555 44.73 1.75 19.45
C GLY A 555 44.86 0.23 19.30
N VAL A 556 43.88 -0.55 19.76
CA VAL A 556 43.87 -2.01 19.65
C VAL A 556 43.68 -2.40 18.18
N ASN A 557 44.31 -3.50 17.75
CA ASN A 557 44.28 -3.97 16.35
C ASN A 557 44.74 -2.94 15.30
N SER A 558 45.53 -1.93 15.71
CA SER A 558 45.99 -0.83 14.84
C SER A 558 44.90 0.20 14.53
N ALA A 559 43.90 0.33 15.41
CA ALA A 559 42.94 1.42 15.38
C ALA A 559 43.60 2.76 15.72
N ASP A 560 44.19 3.40 14.71
CA ASP A 560 44.95 4.65 14.83
C ASP A 560 44.62 5.67 13.72
N ALA A 561 43.48 5.49 13.04
CA ALA A 561 42.90 6.39 12.04
C ALA A 561 41.40 6.58 12.27
N PHE A 562 40.80 7.61 11.65
CA PHE A 562 39.34 7.74 11.63
C PHE A 562 38.70 6.78 10.65
N ILE A 563 39.35 6.57 9.49
CA ILE A 563 38.87 5.70 8.42
C ILE A 563 40.01 4.83 7.93
N ASP A 564 39.72 3.54 7.78
CA ASP A 564 40.60 2.56 7.14
C ASP A 564 40.01 2.21 5.76
N LEU A 565 40.67 2.63 4.67
CA LEU A 565 40.20 2.52 3.29
C LEU A 565 41.02 1.49 2.50
N LYS A 566 40.46 0.29 2.30
CA LYS A 566 41.10 -0.85 1.62
C LYS A 566 40.47 -1.17 0.26
N GLY A 567 39.27 -0.64 -0.01
CA GLY A 567 38.53 -0.83 -1.25
C GLY A 567 39.20 -0.19 -2.48
N ALA A 568 38.46 -0.08 -3.57
CA ALA A 568 38.89 0.64 -4.76
C ALA A 568 37.83 1.66 -5.19
N TYR A 569 38.24 2.73 -5.86
CA TYR A 569 37.33 3.81 -6.26
C TYR A 569 36.56 4.41 -5.08
N GLY A 570 37.17 4.47 -3.89
CA GLY A 570 36.57 5.05 -2.70
C GLY A 570 36.67 6.58 -2.69
N PHE A 571 35.61 7.24 -2.24
CA PHE A 571 35.55 8.71 -2.15
C PHE A 571 35.24 9.16 -0.73
N VAL A 572 36.11 9.98 -0.16
CA VAL A 572 35.95 10.55 1.19
C VAL A 572 36.01 12.07 1.08
N TYR A 573 34.86 12.74 1.17
CA TYR A 573 34.82 14.20 0.99
C TYR A 573 33.77 14.95 1.82
N GLY A 574 34.00 16.23 2.09
CA GLY A 574 33.05 17.06 2.85
C GLY A 574 32.89 16.66 4.32
N ASN A 575 33.73 15.74 4.83
CA ASN A 575 33.62 15.25 6.20
C ASN A 575 34.36 16.16 7.19
N THR A 576 33.96 16.12 8.46
CA THR A 576 34.65 16.77 9.57
C THR A 576 35.23 15.71 10.52
N PHE A 577 36.54 15.76 10.76
CA PHE A 577 37.26 14.85 11.65
C PHE A 577 37.76 15.60 12.87
N ASN A 578 37.31 15.23 14.06
CA ASN A 578 37.66 15.87 15.32
C ASN A 578 38.61 14.98 16.14
N LEU A 579 39.82 15.49 16.41
CA LEU A 579 40.80 14.76 17.20
C LEU A 579 40.35 14.55 18.66
N ASP A 580 39.54 15.47 19.21
CA ASP A 580 38.96 15.38 20.55
C ASP A 580 39.96 14.93 21.62
N ASP A 581 41.14 15.57 21.60
CA ASP A 581 42.28 15.33 22.50
C ASP A 581 42.83 13.89 22.51
N SER A 582 42.55 13.09 21.47
CA SER A 582 43.10 11.75 21.32
C SER A 582 44.62 11.76 21.11
N ASP A 583 45.33 10.99 21.92
CA ASP A 583 46.77 10.71 21.78
C ASP A 583 47.08 9.47 20.92
N ILE A 584 46.04 8.78 20.45
CA ILE A 584 46.15 7.50 19.72
C ILE A 584 46.19 7.71 18.21
N ILE A 585 45.37 8.63 17.68
CA ILE A 585 45.27 8.85 16.24
C ILE A 585 46.58 9.36 15.66
N ASN A 586 46.98 8.76 14.53
CA ASN A 586 48.21 9.06 13.79
C ASN A 586 47.92 9.60 12.37
N THR A 587 46.73 9.37 11.81
CA THR A 587 46.31 9.92 10.52
C THR A 587 44.80 10.16 10.48
N GLY A 588 44.36 10.97 9.51
CA GLY A 588 42.96 11.09 9.13
C GLY A 588 42.42 9.78 8.54
N VAL A 589 42.88 9.46 7.34
CA VAL A 589 42.47 8.29 6.56
C VAL A 589 43.68 7.40 6.29
N ASP A 590 43.61 6.12 6.63
CA ASP A 590 44.57 5.13 6.18
C ASP A 590 44.12 4.54 4.85
N PHE A 591 45.05 4.38 3.90
CA PHE A 591 44.82 3.61 2.69
C PHE A 591 45.77 2.42 2.61
N LEU A 592 45.22 1.27 2.21
CA LEU A 592 45.91 -0.01 2.26
C LEU A 592 45.67 -0.85 1.00
N ASP A 593 46.73 -1.45 0.50
CA ASP A 593 46.64 -2.62 -0.37
C ASP A 593 46.91 -3.88 0.48
N ARG A 594 45.94 -4.81 0.48
CA ARG A 594 45.95 -6.01 1.32
C ARG A 594 46.61 -7.21 0.64
N GLY A 595 47.10 -7.04 -0.60
CA GLY A 595 47.82 -8.04 -1.38
C GLY A 595 46.90 -9.12 -1.93
N THR A 596 45.74 -8.74 -2.43
CA THR A 596 44.75 -9.63 -3.07
C THR A 596 44.91 -9.63 -4.60
N ASP A 597 44.33 -10.62 -5.29
CA ASP A 597 44.38 -10.74 -6.76
C ASP A 597 43.45 -9.75 -7.51
N PHE A 598 42.77 -8.87 -6.78
CA PHE A 598 41.90 -7.81 -7.29
C PHE A 598 42.33 -6.46 -6.70
N ASN A 599 41.85 -5.38 -7.31
CA ASN A 599 42.22 -4.01 -6.94
C ASN A 599 41.80 -3.69 -5.49
N THR A 600 42.78 -3.33 -4.67
CA THR A 600 42.60 -2.86 -3.28
C THR A 600 43.55 -1.69 -3.04
N GLY A 601 43.09 -0.67 -2.31
CA GLY A 601 43.82 0.59 -2.17
C GLY A 601 44.14 1.20 -3.54
N PHE A 602 43.14 1.21 -4.43
CA PHE A 602 43.32 1.54 -5.83
C PHE A 602 42.31 2.59 -6.26
N ARG A 603 42.80 3.73 -6.80
CA ARG A 603 41.95 4.85 -7.25
C ARG A 603 41.06 5.42 -6.16
N ASP A 604 41.62 5.73 -5.01
CA ASP A 604 40.86 6.37 -3.93
C ASP A 604 41.10 7.88 -3.90
N ALA A 605 40.09 8.64 -3.49
CA ALA A 605 40.10 10.10 -3.45
C ALA A 605 39.66 10.65 -2.09
N ILE A 606 40.50 11.47 -1.46
CA ILE A 606 40.25 12.12 -0.17
C ILE A 606 40.38 13.64 -0.33
N PHE A 607 39.28 14.39 -0.27
CA PHE A 607 39.30 15.82 -0.59
C PHE A 607 38.20 16.63 0.09
N ASN A 608 38.39 17.95 0.22
CA ASN A 608 37.39 18.86 0.82
C ASN A 608 36.90 18.44 2.21
N ASN A 609 37.73 17.75 2.98
CA ASN A 609 37.43 17.42 4.37
C ASN A 609 38.04 18.47 5.31
N THR A 610 37.49 18.57 6.52
CA THR A 610 38.02 19.42 7.60
C THR A 610 38.58 18.53 8.71
N PHE A 611 39.88 18.65 9.00
CA PHE A 611 40.57 17.95 10.08
C PHE A 611 40.87 18.90 11.24
N ASN A 612 40.14 18.76 12.34
CA ASN A 612 40.34 19.49 13.58
C ASN A 612 41.34 18.71 14.46
N LEU A 613 42.64 18.99 14.26
CA LEU A 613 43.78 18.24 14.80
C LEU A 613 44.36 18.82 16.10
N GLY A 614 43.83 19.94 16.60
CA GLY A 614 44.26 20.54 17.86
C GLY A 614 45.78 20.76 17.95
N GLY A 615 46.36 20.48 19.12
CA GLY A 615 47.80 20.65 19.36
C GLY A 615 48.71 19.69 18.58
N ARG A 616 48.16 18.60 18.03
CA ARG A 616 48.91 17.54 17.32
C ARG A 616 48.88 17.69 15.80
N ALA A 617 48.47 18.86 15.30
CA ALA A 617 48.40 19.15 13.86
C ALA A 617 49.74 19.03 13.12
N SER A 618 50.88 19.00 13.81
CA SER A 618 52.21 18.75 13.22
C SER A 618 52.65 17.28 13.25
N GLU A 619 51.79 16.38 13.74
CA GLU A 619 52.10 14.95 13.91
C GLU A 619 51.21 14.07 13.03
N ILE A 620 49.99 14.51 12.76
CA ILE A 620 48.95 13.71 12.11
C ILE A 620 48.84 14.10 10.64
N SER A 621 48.89 13.15 9.71
CA SER A 621 48.64 13.42 8.28
C SER A 621 47.15 13.36 7.93
N THR A 622 46.71 14.02 6.85
CA THR A 622 45.32 13.84 6.36
C THR A 622 45.10 12.40 5.90
N ALA A 623 46.09 11.84 5.21
CA ALA A 623 46.08 10.46 4.78
C ALA A 623 47.44 9.79 5.01
N ARG A 624 47.46 8.46 5.12
CA ARG A 624 48.69 7.67 5.31
C ARG A 624 48.64 6.38 4.51
N LYS A 625 49.77 6.05 3.88
CA LYS A 625 49.98 4.72 3.32
C LYS A 625 50.32 3.75 4.45
N LYS A 626 49.34 2.97 4.93
CA LYS A 626 49.57 2.05 6.06
C LYS A 626 50.16 0.71 5.62
N GLN A 627 49.74 0.16 4.48
CA GLN A 627 50.19 -1.17 4.02
C GLN A 627 50.19 -1.31 2.50
N GLY A 628 51.07 -2.17 1.98
CA GLY A 628 51.00 -2.69 0.61
C GLY A 628 51.56 -1.75 -0.45
N SER A 629 51.07 -1.90 -1.69
CA SER A 629 51.40 -1.07 -2.84
C SER A 629 50.15 -0.42 -3.44
N PRO A 630 49.46 0.46 -2.69
CA PRO A 630 48.30 1.18 -3.21
C PRO A 630 48.71 2.08 -4.38
N GLU A 631 47.79 2.25 -5.33
CA GLU A 631 48.05 2.98 -6.57
C GLU A 631 46.96 4.00 -6.87
N GLN A 632 47.37 5.11 -7.50
CA GLN A 632 46.46 6.16 -7.97
C GLN A 632 45.62 6.78 -6.84
N ILE A 633 46.26 7.05 -5.68
CA ILE A 633 45.62 7.72 -4.55
C ILE A 633 45.67 9.23 -4.75
N HIS A 634 44.54 9.91 -4.56
CA HIS A 634 44.42 11.34 -4.71
C HIS A 634 44.01 12.02 -3.40
N VAL A 635 44.77 13.04 -2.97
CA VAL A 635 44.51 13.76 -1.70
C VAL A 635 44.70 15.26 -1.93
N TRP A 636 43.63 16.06 -1.91
CA TRP A 636 43.72 17.50 -2.22
C TRP A 636 42.63 18.33 -1.51
N ASP A 637 42.80 19.65 -1.44
CA ASP A 637 41.82 20.61 -0.90
C ASP A 637 41.22 20.27 0.49
N ASN A 638 41.95 19.54 1.33
CA ASN A 638 41.56 19.30 2.71
C ASN A 638 41.99 20.48 3.62
N ILE A 639 41.10 20.89 4.52
CA ILE A 639 41.34 21.94 5.51
C ILE A 639 41.88 21.29 6.79
N ARG A 640 42.96 21.84 7.33
CA ARG A 640 43.55 21.41 8.61
C ARG A 640 43.47 22.54 9.63
N ASN A 641 42.99 22.23 10.83
CA ASN A 641 42.78 23.17 11.93
C ASN A 641 43.54 22.72 13.19
N PRO A 642 44.54 23.48 13.66
CA PRO A 642 45.14 24.65 13.01
C PRO A 642 45.86 24.29 11.70
N SER A 643 46.05 25.30 10.84
CA SER A 643 46.78 25.14 9.57
C SER A 643 48.20 24.62 9.80
N SER A 644 48.56 23.54 9.09
CA SER A 644 49.86 22.87 9.20
C SER A 644 50.21 22.13 7.89
N LEU A 645 51.44 21.59 7.80
CA LEU A 645 51.86 20.77 6.66
C LEU A 645 51.07 19.46 6.63
N ASP A 646 50.60 19.06 5.45
CA ASP A 646 49.67 17.92 5.34
C ASP A 646 50.32 16.53 5.56
N PHE A 647 51.57 16.38 5.13
CA PHE A 647 52.37 15.18 5.37
C PHE A 647 53.57 15.58 6.25
N PRO A 648 53.35 15.81 7.56
CA PRO A 648 54.39 16.33 8.43
C PRO A 648 55.44 15.28 8.79
N ILE A 649 55.11 13.99 8.64
CA ILE A 649 56.02 12.85 8.79
C ILE A 649 56.39 12.37 7.38
N SER A 650 57.69 12.30 7.09
CA SER A 650 58.20 11.70 5.84
C SER A 650 58.37 10.20 6.04
N ASP A 651 57.26 9.47 5.93
CA ASP A 651 57.21 8.01 5.96
C ASP A 651 57.12 7.39 4.55
N GLY A 652 57.15 8.24 3.51
CA GLY A 652 57.05 7.85 2.12
C GLY A 652 55.64 7.94 1.56
N THR A 653 54.61 8.24 2.37
CA THR A 653 53.23 8.45 1.92
C THR A 653 53.15 9.47 0.79
N GLU A 654 53.93 10.56 0.88
CA GLU A 654 53.97 11.65 -0.10
C GLU A 654 54.34 11.18 -1.52
N SER A 655 54.96 10.01 -1.67
CA SER A 655 55.34 9.44 -2.96
C SER A 655 54.21 8.66 -3.65
N PHE A 656 53.12 8.35 -2.93
CA PHE A 656 51.99 7.57 -3.44
C PHE A 656 50.74 8.41 -3.70
N VAL A 657 50.69 9.63 -3.18
CA VAL A 657 49.55 10.53 -3.30
C VAL A 657 49.75 11.54 -4.44
N THR A 658 48.68 11.78 -5.19
CA THR A 658 48.58 12.86 -6.18
C THR A 658 47.70 13.96 -5.60
N GLN A 659 48.23 15.19 -5.52
CA GLN A 659 47.52 16.34 -4.92
C GLN A 659 46.68 17.11 -5.92
N SER A 660 45.88 16.39 -6.70
CA SER A 660 44.94 16.98 -7.65
C SER A 660 43.77 16.04 -7.86
N CYS A 661 42.67 16.58 -8.35
CA CYS A 661 41.56 15.81 -8.89
C CYS A 661 42.02 14.67 -9.84
N PRO A 662 41.50 13.44 -9.69
CA PRO A 662 41.74 12.36 -10.65
C PRO A 662 41.10 12.57 -12.02
N VAL A 663 41.57 11.85 -13.03
CA VAL A 663 40.99 11.87 -14.39
C VAL A 663 39.90 10.82 -14.61
N TRP A 664 39.84 9.82 -13.73
CA TRP A 664 38.88 8.72 -13.80
C TRP A 664 37.54 9.04 -13.10
N ASN A 665 37.39 10.28 -12.59
CA ASN A 665 36.24 10.82 -11.85
C ASN A 665 34.92 10.08 -12.06
N ILE A 666 34.57 9.24 -11.09
CA ILE A 666 33.19 8.76 -10.91
C ILE A 666 32.37 9.74 -10.07
N GLU A 667 33.03 10.54 -9.21
CA GLU A 667 32.46 11.70 -8.52
C GLU A 667 33.13 13.01 -9.00
N PRO A 668 32.40 14.13 -9.10
CA PRO A 668 32.96 15.42 -9.51
C PRO A 668 33.91 16.02 -8.44
N CYS A 669 35.16 16.28 -8.82
CA CYS A 669 36.20 16.83 -7.92
C CYS A 669 35.98 18.25 -7.43
N VAL A 670 35.21 19.01 -8.19
CA VAL A 670 34.60 20.22 -7.64
C VAL A 670 33.29 19.66 -7.11
N PRO A 671 33.14 19.40 -5.80
CA PRO A 671 31.80 19.32 -5.26
C PRO A 671 31.22 20.65 -5.70
N VAL A 672 30.21 20.57 -6.55
CA VAL A 672 29.48 21.74 -6.89
C VAL A 672 29.07 22.24 -5.51
N GLU A 673 29.55 23.41 -5.08
CA GLU A 673 28.60 24.35 -4.55
C GLU A 673 27.63 24.65 -5.70
N GLY A 674 26.88 23.63 -6.11
CA GLY A 674 25.52 23.82 -6.44
C GLY A 674 25.03 24.22 -5.08
N ASN A 675 24.60 25.47 -4.95
CA ASN A 675 23.35 25.58 -4.23
C ASN A 675 22.47 24.52 -4.87
N ASN A 676 22.30 23.36 -4.21
CA ASN A 676 21.24 22.45 -4.57
C ASN A 676 20.02 23.36 -4.75
N GLU A 677 19.62 23.53 -6.01
CA GLU A 677 18.61 24.52 -6.34
C GLU A 677 17.30 23.92 -5.91
N ALA A 678 16.86 24.28 -4.70
CA ALA A 678 15.60 23.78 -4.15
C ALA A 678 14.52 23.71 -5.24
N PRO A 679 13.81 22.57 -5.34
CA PRO A 679 12.97 22.29 -6.50
C PRO A 679 11.91 23.36 -6.67
N THR A 680 11.37 23.52 -7.87
CA THR A 680 10.15 24.32 -8.07
C THR A 680 8.93 23.48 -7.78
N VAL A 681 7.96 24.01 -7.02
CA VAL A 681 6.68 23.33 -6.73
C VAL A 681 5.50 24.28 -6.94
N SER A 682 4.45 23.81 -7.62
CA SER A 682 3.23 24.58 -7.88
C SER A 682 2.01 23.66 -8.01
N PHE A 683 0.83 24.16 -7.64
CA PHE A 683 -0.41 23.44 -7.90
C PHE A 683 -0.86 23.66 -9.35
N GLN A 684 -0.98 22.58 -10.11
CA GLN A 684 -1.60 22.58 -11.44
C GLN A 684 -3.12 22.61 -11.35
N SER A 685 -3.69 21.97 -10.34
CA SER A 685 -5.11 22.06 -10.00
C SER A 685 -5.28 21.88 -8.48
N PRO A 686 -5.94 22.80 -7.76
CA PRO A 686 -6.36 24.14 -8.18
C PRO A 686 -5.17 25.11 -8.28
N THR A 687 -5.18 26.06 -9.21
CA THR A 687 -4.06 27.00 -9.42
C THR A 687 -4.05 28.23 -8.48
N SER A 688 -5.06 28.37 -7.63
CA SER A 688 -5.26 29.49 -6.71
C SER A 688 -6.19 29.08 -5.56
N ASP A 689 -6.38 29.97 -4.57
CA ASP A 689 -7.37 29.77 -3.51
C ASP A 689 -8.77 29.44 -4.09
N ILE A 690 -9.45 28.47 -3.48
CA ILE A 690 -10.75 27.98 -3.94
C ILE A 690 -11.75 27.97 -2.80
N SER A 691 -13.03 28.11 -3.15
CA SER A 691 -14.15 27.94 -2.21
C SER A 691 -15.05 26.82 -2.70
N LEU A 692 -15.28 25.82 -1.85
CA LEU A 692 -16.08 24.64 -2.17
C LEU A 692 -17.18 24.43 -1.14
N VAL A 693 -18.32 23.92 -1.59
CA VAL A 693 -19.46 23.62 -0.74
C VAL A 693 -19.29 22.24 -0.11
N GLU A 694 -19.62 22.07 1.18
CA GLU A 694 -19.58 20.77 1.88
C GLU A 694 -20.19 19.65 1.03
N GLY A 695 -19.48 18.52 0.91
CA GLY A 695 -19.82 17.45 -0.04
C GLY A 695 -19.20 17.62 -1.42
N TYR A 696 -18.20 18.49 -1.55
CA TYR A 696 -17.35 18.63 -2.72
C TYR A 696 -16.53 17.34 -2.99
N ASN A 697 -16.05 17.21 -4.23
CA ASN A 697 -15.05 16.22 -4.61
C ASN A 697 -13.83 16.98 -5.15
N LEU A 698 -12.78 17.07 -4.34
CA LEU A 698 -11.58 17.83 -4.68
C LEU A 698 -10.51 16.87 -5.22
N GLN A 699 -9.96 17.22 -6.38
CA GLN A 699 -8.76 16.60 -6.94
C GLN A 699 -7.64 17.62 -6.94
N ILE A 700 -6.47 17.20 -6.49
CA ILE A 700 -5.27 18.02 -6.47
C ILE A 700 -4.23 17.41 -7.41
N GLU A 701 -3.63 18.25 -8.24
CA GLU A 701 -2.48 17.92 -9.08
C GLU A 701 -1.36 18.93 -8.80
N VAL A 702 -0.17 18.43 -8.50
CA VAL A 702 1.02 19.23 -8.22
C VAL A 702 2.04 18.99 -9.33
N ILE A 703 2.70 20.07 -9.77
CA ILE A 703 3.90 20.00 -10.61
C ILE A 703 5.09 20.32 -9.71
N ALA A 704 6.05 19.41 -9.68
CA ALA A 704 7.36 19.64 -9.10
C ALA A 704 8.44 19.37 -10.15
N ASN A 705 9.40 20.29 -10.29
CA ASN A 705 10.55 20.11 -11.17
C ASN A 705 11.81 20.56 -10.45
N ASP A 706 12.90 19.86 -10.70
CA ASP A 706 14.21 20.20 -10.20
C ASP A 706 15.14 20.51 -11.38
N ASN A 707 15.94 21.57 -11.24
CA ASN A 707 16.78 22.09 -12.34
C ASN A 707 18.15 21.43 -12.38
N ASP A 708 18.69 21.06 -11.22
CA ASP A 708 20.00 20.44 -11.06
C ASP A 708 19.92 18.97 -10.60
N GLY A 709 18.73 18.48 -10.23
CA GLY A 709 18.50 17.08 -9.89
C GLY A 709 17.15 16.50 -10.34
N THR A 710 16.60 15.65 -9.50
CA THR A 710 15.32 14.94 -9.65
C THR A 710 14.52 15.06 -8.36
N ILE A 711 13.19 15.03 -8.47
CA ILE A 711 12.32 15.07 -7.29
C ILE A 711 12.31 13.70 -6.60
N ASP A 712 12.70 13.65 -5.33
CA ASP A 712 12.60 12.48 -4.48
C ASP A 712 11.15 12.23 -4.05
N ASN A 713 10.48 13.26 -3.54
CA ASN A 713 9.08 13.15 -3.14
C ASN A 713 8.30 14.48 -3.17
N VAL A 714 6.98 14.37 -3.23
CA VAL A 714 6.05 15.48 -2.95
C VAL A 714 5.06 15.07 -1.86
N LYS A 715 4.98 15.87 -0.79
CA LYS A 715 4.05 15.71 0.34
C LYS A 715 2.94 16.73 0.25
N LEU A 716 1.69 16.29 0.40
CA LEU A 716 0.53 17.18 0.54
C LEU A 716 0.05 17.22 1.99
N PHE A 717 -0.24 18.41 2.51
CA PHE A 717 -0.73 18.65 3.86
C PHE A 717 -2.04 19.43 3.85
N ILE A 718 -2.89 19.21 4.86
CA ILE A 718 -4.04 20.04 5.23
C ILE A 718 -3.84 20.54 6.65
N ASP A 719 -3.74 21.87 6.84
CA ASP A 719 -3.46 22.51 8.13
C ASP A 719 -2.23 21.92 8.85
N ASN A 720 -1.17 21.66 8.07
CA ASN A 720 0.09 20.98 8.49
C ASN A 720 -0.04 19.51 8.88
N ASN A 721 -1.22 18.89 8.76
CA ASN A 721 -1.37 17.43 8.87
C ASN A 721 -1.08 16.78 7.51
N LEU A 722 -0.19 15.79 7.48
CA LEU A 722 0.17 15.09 6.23
C LEU A 722 -1.05 14.32 5.70
N VAL A 723 -1.42 14.56 4.45
CA VAL A 723 -2.40 13.77 3.70
C VAL A 723 -1.73 12.51 3.19
N ARG A 724 -0.74 12.68 2.30
CA ARG A 724 0.02 11.58 1.67
C ARG A 724 1.27 12.12 0.98
N GLN A 725 2.28 11.26 0.87
CA GLN A 725 3.52 11.46 0.12
C GLN A 725 3.46 10.66 -1.20
N ILE A 726 4.02 11.20 -2.28
CA ILE A 726 4.15 10.54 -3.58
C ILE A 726 5.61 10.59 -4.04
N ASN A 727 6.19 9.44 -4.35
CA ASN A 727 7.56 9.26 -4.85
C ASN A 727 7.55 8.78 -6.31
N ALA A 728 6.86 9.53 -7.19
CA ALA A 728 6.64 9.16 -8.58
C ALA A 728 6.60 10.41 -9.47
N THR A 729 6.62 10.28 -10.79
CA THR A 729 6.63 11.43 -11.71
C THR A 729 5.28 12.13 -11.91
N SER A 730 4.20 11.64 -11.27
CA SER A 730 2.86 12.22 -11.32
C SER A 730 2.29 12.39 -9.91
N TYR A 731 2.04 13.64 -9.50
CA TYR A 731 1.66 14.00 -8.15
C TYR A 731 0.17 14.38 -8.08
N GLN A 732 -0.69 13.38 -7.93
CA GLN A 732 -2.15 13.54 -7.92
C GLN A 732 -2.81 12.96 -6.66
N TRP A 733 -3.84 13.64 -6.16
CA TRP A 733 -4.65 13.25 -4.99
C TRP A 733 -6.16 13.41 -5.26
N GLY A 734 -6.98 12.61 -4.58
CA GLY A 734 -8.45 12.64 -4.69
C GLY A 734 -9.02 12.13 -6.03
N HIS A 735 -8.20 11.53 -6.89
CA HIS A 735 -8.66 10.93 -8.15
C HIS A 735 -9.19 9.52 -7.93
N SER A 736 -9.93 8.97 -8.89
CA SER A 736 -10.61 7.66 -8.75
C SER A 736 -9.69 6.45 -8.57
N GLN A 737 -8.38 6.63 -8.76
CA GLN A 737 -7.35 5.62 -8.55
C GLN A 737 -6.45 5.94 -7.35
N SER A 738 -6.75 7.00 -6.59
CA SER A 738 -6.02 7.32 -5.36
C SER A 738 -6.24 6.19 -4.33
N PRO A 739 -5.23 5.83 -3.53
CA PRO A 739 -5.37 4.80 -2.48
C PRO A 739 -6.52 5.10 -1.49
N ASN A 740 -6.82 6.39 -1.31
CA ASN A 740 -8.02 6.87 -0.65
C ASN A 740 -8.66 7.97 -1.50
N THR A 741 -9.77 7.66 -2.17
CA THR A 741 -10.49 8.61 -3.05
C THR A 741 -11.14 9.76 -2.27
N GLU A 742 -11.25 9.66 -0.94
CA GLU A 742 -11.83 10.68 -0.07
C GLU A 742 -10.76 11.45 0.75
N GLU A 743 -9.47 11.28 0.43
CA GLU A 743 -8.35 11.84 1.21
C GLU A 743 -8.35 13.37 1.33
N LEU A 744 -9.09 14.07 0.46
CA LEU A 744 -9.22 15.53 0.43
C LEU A 744 -10.63 16.01 0.79
N ASN A 745 -11.56 15.08 1.05
CA ASN A 745 -12.99 15.35 1.20
C ASN A 745 -13.42 15.22 2.67
N GLY A 746 -14.57 15.81 3.02
CA GLY A 746 -15.12 15.72 4.39
C GLY A 746 -14.59 16.75 5.38
N LEU A 747 -13.89 17.79 4.90
CA LEU A 747 -13.62 18.99 5.69
C LEU A 747 -14.95 19.72 5.95
N LEU A 748 -15.14 20.22 7.17
CA LEU A 748 -16.34 20.95 7.61
C LEU A 748 -16.26 22.42 7.16
N GLU A 749 -17.32 23.20 7.34
CA GLU A 749 -17.25 24.66 7.16
C GLU A 749 -16.04 25.25 7.88
N GLY A 750 -15.17 25.92 7.11
CA GLY A 750 -13.90 26.42 7.62
C GLY A 750 -12.93 26.79 6.51
N THR A 751 -11.82 27.38 6.91
CA THR A 751 -10.71 27.73 6.02
C THR A 751 -9.56 26.79 6.33
N TYR A 752 -9.06 26.12 5.29
CA TYR A 752 -8.02 25.11 5.36
C TYR A 752 -6.86 25.49 4.46
N ILE A 753 -5.64 25.32 4.96
CA ILE A 753 -4.42 25.56 4.18
C ILE A 753 -3.94 24.23 3.62
N PHE A 754 -4.00 24.12 2.29
CA PHE A 754 -3.39 23.02 1.57
C PHE A 754 -1.96 23.40 1.22
N LYS A 755 -1.00 22.58 1.63
CA LYS A 755 0.43 22.84 1.41
C LYS A 755 1.08 21.66 0.72
N ALA A 756 1.74 21.90 -0.40
CA ALA A 756 2.58 20.91 -1.08
C ALA A 756 4.05 21.22 -0.80
N VAL A 757 4.82 20.21 -0.40
CA VAL A 757 6.27 20.30 -0.16
C VAL A 757 6.96 19.32 -1.10
N ALA A 758 7.83 19.82 -1.98
CA ALA A 758 8.68 18.99 -2.82
C ALA A 758 10.08 18.88 -2.19
N THR A 759 10.69 17.69 -2.28
CA THR A 759 12.05 17.40 -1.85
C THR A 759 12.82 16.79 -3.00
N ASP A 760 14.02 17.30 -3.29
CA ASP A 760 14.91 16.75 -4.34
C ASP A 760 15.77 15.59 -3.82
N ASN A 761 16.50 14.93 -4.74
CA ASN A 761 17.40 13.82 -4.46
C ASN A 761 18.66 14.19 -3.65
N GLU A 762 18.86 15.47 -3.37
CA GLU A 762 19.95 16.00 -2.53
C GLU A 762 19.42 16.65 -1.23
N GLY A 763 18.11 16.53 -0.96
CA GLY A 763 17.44 16.91 0.28
C GLY A 763 17.00 18.38 0.40
N ALA A 764 17.18 19.24 -0.62
CA ALA A 764 16.60 20.58 -0.56
C ALA A 764 15.10 20.52 -0.81
N THR A 765 14.40 21.54 -0.29
CA THR A 765 12.94 21.55 -0.25
C THR A 765 12.37 22.89 -0.66
N SER A 766 11.22 22.83 -1.30
CA SER A 766 10.38 24.00 -1.55
C SER A 766 8.94 23.69 -1.18
N GLU A 767 8.17 24.73 -0.87
CA GLU A 767 6.77 24.59 -0.53
C GLU A 767 5.91 25.61 -1.29
N THR A 768 4.66 25.22 -1.53
CA THR A 768 3.61 26.08 -2.08
C THR A 768 2.31 25.78 -1.37
N GLN A 769 1.41 26.75 -1.30
CA GLN A 769 0.13 26.58 -0.62
C GLN A 769 -0.99 27.31 -1.33
N PHE A 770 -2.21 26.79 -1.18
CA PHE A 770 -3.43 27.51 -1.46
C PHE A 770 -4.42 27.32 -0.31
N THR A 771 -5.40 28.21 -0.25
CA THR A 771 -6.44 28.18 0.76
C THR A 771 -7.71 27.56 0.18
N LEU A 772 -8.21 26.50 0.80
CA LEU A 772 -9.55 25.99 0.57
C LEU A 772 -10.50 26.61 1.62
N THR A 773 -11.51 27.34 1.17
CA THR A 773 -12.63 27.72 2.04
C THR A 773 -13.77 26.74 1.80
N VAL A 774 -14.03 25.88 2.77
CA VAL A 774 -15.22 25.04 2.76
C VAL A 774 -16.36 25.85 3.36
N ILE A 775 -17.43 25.98 2.60
CA ILE A 775 -18.68 26.58 3.04
C ILE A 775 -19.69 25.46 3.20
N THR A 776 -20.52 25.48 4.24
CA THR A 776 -21.74 24.67 4.23
C THR A 776 -22.59 25.06 3.03
N GLU A 777 -23.45 24.17 2.51
CA GLU A 777 -24.64 24.67 1.82
C GLU A 777 -25.43 25.50 2.83
N GLN A 778 -25.11 26.79 2.93
CA GLN A 778 -26.19 27.75 3.09
C GLN A 778 -27.11 27.47 1.91
N ASN A 779 -28.37 27.15 2.23
CA ASN A 779 -29.45 27.02 1.26
C ASN A 779 -29.16 27.93 0.06
N PRO A 780 -29.19 27.41 -1.18
CA PRO A 780 -29.16 28.29 -2.34
C PRO A 780 -30.43 29.16 -2.33
N SER A 781 -30.40 30.28 -1.61
CA SER A 781 -31.44 31.31 -1.62
C SER A 781 -31.02 32.69 -1.11
N ASP A 782 -29.75 33.05 -0.92
CA ASP A 782 -29.42 34.27 -0.17
C ASP A 782 -28.70 35.38 -0.95
N SER A 783 -29.09 35.61 -2.19
CA SER A 783 -29.20 37.02 -2.63
C SER A 783 -30.52 37.20 -3.38
N CYS A 784 -31.58 37.37 -2.59
CA CYS A 784 -32.87 37.83 -3.06
C CYS A 784 -32.77 39.29 -3.52
N ASN A 785 -31.95 39.56 -4.54
CA ASN A 785 -31.64 40.93 -4.94
C ASN A 785 -32.74 41.53 -5.82
N PHE A 786 -33.74 40.74 -6.26
CA PHE A 786 -34.87 41.18 -7.08
C PHE A 786 -34.47 42.12 -8.25
N ASN A 787 -33.34 41.83 -8.91
CA ASN A 787 -32.75 42.64 -9.98
C ASN A 787 -32.36 44.08 -9.57
N THR A 788 -31.92 44.27 -8.32
CA THR A 788 -31.39 45.55 -7.84
C THR A 788 -29.87 45.66 -8.02
N PRO A 789 -29.33 46.86 -8.30
CA PRO A 789 -30.07 48.08 -8.64
C PRO A 789 -30.81 47.97 -9.99
N SER A 790 -32.07 48.43 -10.02
CA SER A 790 -32.91 48.38 -11.23
C SER A 790 -32.49 49.45 -12.23
N GLN A 791 -32.45 49.13 -13.53
CA GLN A 791 -32.11 50.08 -14.59
C GLN A 791 -33.25 51.11 -14.88
N ASN A 792 -34.42 50.96 -14.24
CA ASN A 792 -35.56 51.86 -14.38
C ASN A 792 -35.94 52.48 -13.02
N GLY A 793 -36.63 53.61 -13.05
CA GLY A 793 -37.27 54.16 -11.84
C GLY A 793 -38.38 53.25 -11.30
N LEU A 794 -38.64 53.36 -10.00
CA LEU A 794 -39.69 52.67 -9.28
C LEU A 794 -41.08 53.08 -9.77
N GLU A 795 -41.93 52.09 -10.03
CA GLU A 795 -43.32 52.28 -10.43
C GLU A 795 -44.16 53.01 -9.35
N ASN A 796 -45.36 53.50 -9.71
CA ASN A 796 -46.23 54.21 -8.78
C ASN A 796 -46.79 53.26 -7.71
N PHE A 797 -46.78 53.71 -6.45
CA PHE A 797 -47.48 53.05 -5.34
C PHE A 797 -48.50 54.03 -4.75
N ASP A 798 -49.73 54.01 -5.27
CA ASP A 798 -50.80 54.95 -4.92
C ASP A 798 -51.50 54.58 -3.60
N ASN A 799 -50.94 55.05 -2.47
CA ASN A 799 -51.45 54.76 -1.13
C ASN A 799 -51.58 53.24 -0.85
N GLN A 800 -50.58 52.49 -1.29
CA GLN A 800 -50.52 51.04 -1.17
C GLN A 800 -50.21 50.63 0.27
N GLN A 801 -50.93 49.63 0.77
CA GLN A 801 -50.70 49.03 2.09
C GLN A 801 -50.32 47.56 1.94
N PHE A 802 -49.35 47.13 2.74
CA PHE A 802 -48.87 45.76 2.82
C PHE A 802 -49.04 45.24 4.23
N SER A 803 -49.71 44.11 4.38
CA SER A 803 -49.97 43.47 5.68
C SER A 803 -48.84 42.56 6.15
N ASN A 804 -47.93 42.15 5.26
CA ASN A 804 -46.82 41.25 5.57
C ASN A 804 -45.49 41.87 5.17
N VAL A 805 -44.45 41.53 5.93
CA VAL A 805 -43.05 41.77 5.56
C VAL A 805 -42.28 40.47 5.73
N TYR A 806 -41.51 40.11 4.71
CA TYR A 806 -40.58 39.01 4.78
C TYR A 806 -39.16 39.56 4.82
N VAL A 807 -38.44 39.23 5.88
CA VAL A 807 -37.01 39.52 6.02
C VAL A 807 -36.28 38.30 5.47
N LEU A 808 -35.74 38.43 4.26
CA LEU A 808 -35.06 37.37 3.52
C LEU A 808 -33.55 37.56 3.70
N GLY A 809 -32.80 36.52 4.02
CA GLY A 809 -31.38 36.61 4.37
C GLY A 809 -31.13 36.89 5.86
N SER A 810 -29.89 37.28 6.20
CA SER A 810 -29.40 37.39 7.59
C SER A 810 -29.01 38.82 7.98
N GLY A 811 -29.16 39.15 9.27
CA GLY A 811 -28.79 40.46 9.82
C GLY A 811 -29.84 41.59 9.65
N GLY A 812 -31.06 41.25 9.22
CA GLY A 812 -32.16 42.20 9.07
C GLY A 812 -32.88 42.60 10.37
N PRO A 813 -33.75 43.62 10.32
CA PRO A 813 -34.57 44.05 11.46
C PRO A 813 -35.64 43.01 11.83
N ASP A 814 -35.94 42.89 13.12
CA ASP A 814 -37.12 42.15 13.57
C ASP A 814 -38.36 43.02 13.35
N LEU A 815 -39.19 42.62 12.39
CA LEU A 815 -40.46 43.26 12.05
C LEU A 815 -41.64 42.31 12.30
N SER A 816 -41.48 41.31 13.17
CA SER A 816 -42.52 40.33 13.48
C SER A 816 -43.79 40.94 14.07
N ASN A 817 -43.69 42.13 14.66
CA ASN A 817 -44.81 42.91 15.20
C ASN A 817 -45.37 43.94 14.19
N LEU A 818 -44.94 43.91 12.92
CA LEU A 818 -45.48 44.77 11.87
C LEU A 818 -46.93 44.39 11.61
N ARG A 819 -47.82 45.38 11.72
CA ARG A 819 -49.23 45.24 11.37
C ARG A 819 -49.49 45.66 9.93
N THR A 820 -48.94 46.79 9.51
CA THR A 820 -49.04 47.29 8.13
C THR A 820 -47.88 48.20 7.77
N PHE A 821 -47.34 48.08 6.56
CA PHE A 821 -46.49 49.08 5.92
C PHE A 821 -47.30 49.85 4.87
N THR A 822 -47.13 51.17 4.78
CA THR A 822 -47.84 52.02 3.81
C THR A 822 -46.89 52.91 3.04
N ILE A 823 -47.01 52.90 1.71
CA ILE A 823 -46.26 53.76 0.79
C ILE A 823 -47.24 54.50 -0.14
N ASN A 824 -47.04 55.81 -0.30
CA ASN A 824 -47.77 56.65 -1.26
C ASN A 824 -46.78 57.42 -2.14
N TRP A 825 -46.31 56.78 -3.22
CA TRP A 825 -45.32 57.30 -4.16
C TRP A 825 -45.92 57.52 -5.55
N ARG A 826 -45.74 58.73 -6.10
CA ARG A 826 -46.14 59.09 -7.47
C ARG A 826 -44.96 59.63 -8.27
N SER A 827 -44.52 58.87 -9.26
CA SER A 827 -43.41 59.20 -10.17
C SER A 827 -43.68 60.45 -11.02
N GLU A 828 -44.93 60.69 -11.42
CA GLU A 828 -45.35 61.89 -12.19
C GLU A 828 -44.97 63.17 -11.44
N TYR A 829 -45.28 63.22 -10.14
CA TYR A 829 -45.01 64.37 -9.27
C TYR A 829 -43.66 64.30 -8.55
N ASN A 830 -42.88 63.23 -8.77
CA ASN A 830 -41.67 62.92 -8.01
C ASN A 830 -41.90 63.04 -6.48
N GLY A 831 -43.08 62.64 -6.02
CA GLY A 831 -43.57 62.92 -4.67
C GLY A 831 -43.86 61.66 -3.86
N LEU A 832 -43.16 61.50 -2.73
CA LEU A 832 -43.46 60.50 -1.70
C LEU A 832 -44.33 61.16 -0.63
N TYR A 833 -45.62 60.86 -0.61
CA TYR A 833 -46.60 61.48 0.28
C TYR A 833 -46.71 60.76 1.62
N GLN A 834 -46.45 59.45 1.67
CA GLN A 834 -46.47 58.62 2.89
C GLN A 834 -45.46 57.48 2.80
N PHE A 835 -44.79 57.21 3.91
CA PHE A 835 -43.89 56.06 4.12
C PHE A 835 -43.91 55.76 5.62
N SER A 836 -44.71 54.78 6.06
CA SER A 836 -45.01 54.57 7.48
C SER A 836 -45.29 53.11 7.83
N ILE A 837 -45.00 52.72 9.07
CA ILE A 837 -45.28 51.39 9.63
C ILE A 837 -46.26 51.52 10.81
N ASN A 838 -47.27 50.66 10.89
CA ASN A 838 -48.03 50.43 12.12
C ASN A 838 -47.56 49.13 12.76
N THR A 839 -47.42 49.10 14.08
CA THR A 839 -47.12 47.88 14.85
C THR A 839 -48.38 47.34 15.52
N ASP A 840 -48.39 46.07 15.90
CA ASP A 840 -49.51 45.43 16.60
C ASP A 840 -49.40 45.47 18.13
N ASN A 841 -48.23 45.85 18.65
CA ASN A 841 -47.89 45.84 20.08
C ASN A 841 -47.38 47.19 20.63
N GLY A 842 -47.24 48.22 19.79
CA GLY A 842 -46.82 49.56 20.18
C GLY A 842 -45.32 49.72 20.45
N ILE A 843 -44.46 48.81 19.96
CA ILE A 843 -43.00 48.86 20.13
C ILE A 843 -42.34 48.99 18.75
N PRO A 844 -41.56 50.05 18.44
CA PRO A 844 -41.25 51.21 19.28
C PRO A 844 -42.40 52.24 19.43
N ASP A 845 -43.36 52.27 18.50
CA ASP A 845 -44.62 53.07 18.61
C ASP A 845 -45.72 52.37 17.78
N TRP A 846 -46.99 52.69 18.06
CA TRP A 846 -48.15 52.19 17.31
C TRP A 846 -48.16 52.68 15.85
N TYR A 847 -47.66 53.89 15.62
CA TYR A 847 -47.54 54.49 14.30
C TYR A 847 -46.16 55.15 14.14
N ILE A 848 -45.37 54.62 13.21
CA ILE A 848 -44.01 55.08 12.91
C ILE A 848 -44.03 55.76 11.55
N ASN A 849 -43.91 57.09 11.53
CA ASN A 849 -43.78 57.85 10.30
C ASN A 849 -42.31 57.96 9.90
N LEU A 850 -41.88 57.16 8.93
CA LEU A 850 -40.50 57.12 8.45
C LEU A 850 -40.21 58.21 7.41
N LYS A 851 -41.22 58.85 6.81
CA LYS A 851 -41.02 59.84 5.75
C LYS A 851 -40.05 61.00 6.09
N PRO A 852 -40.05 61.59 7.30
CA PRO A 852 -39.08 62.64 7.67
C PRO A 852 -37.64 62.11 7.84
N ASN A 853 -37.50 60.80 7.99
CA ASN A 853 -36.29 60.08 8.38
C ASN A 853 -35.62 59.36 7.21
N ILE A 854 -36.14 59.54 5.99
CA ILE A 854 -35.59 58.93 4.78
C ILE A 854 -35.12 59.97 3.76
N THR A 855 -34.01 59.66 3.09
CA THR A 855 -33.63 60.27 1.81
C THR A 855 -33.85 59.25 0.71
N PHE A 856 -34.42 59.65 -0.43
CA PHE A 856 -34.79 58.69 -1.48
C PHE A 856 -34.59 59.26 -2.90
N GLN A 857 -34.35 58.35 -3.84
CA GLN A 857 -34.38 58.59 -5.28
C GLN A 857 -35.15 57.43 -5.92
N PHE A 858 -36.42 57.64 -6.25
CA PHE A 858 -37.26 56.57 -6.82
C PHE A 858 -37.55 56.72 -8.31
N LYS A 859 -37.40 57.92 -8.89
CA LYS A 859 -37.88 58.21 -10.25
C LYS A 859 -36.93 57.77 -11.37
N ASN A 860 -35.63 57.65 -11.10
CA ASN A 860 -34.61 57.43 -12.12
C ASN A 860 -34.01 56.02 -11.93
N ALA A 861 -33.15 55.61 -12.85
CA ALA A 861 -32.42 54.34 -12.74
C ALA A 861 -31.65 54.25 -11.42
N ASN A 862 -31.52 53.02 -10.93
CA ASN A 862 -30.96 52.62 -9.64
C ASN A 862 -31.72 53.21 -8.44
N PRO A 863 -33.05 52.99 -8.35
CA PRO A 863 -33.85 53.54 -7.28
C PRO A 863 -33.34 53.08 -5.90
N GLU A 864 -33.26 54.02 -4.97
CA GLU A 864 -32.65 53.81 -3.66
C GLU A 864 -33.31 54.64 -2.57
N LEU A 865 -33.13 54.21 -1.32
CA LEU A 865 -33.43 55.00 -0.15
C LEU A 865 -32.41 54.74 0.96
N SER A 866 -32.23 55.73 1.83
CA SER A 866 -31.49 55.62 3.07
C SER A 866 -32.41 55.96 4.23
N ILE A 867 -32.39 55.15 5.30
CA ILE A 867 -33.17 55.38 6.53
C ILE A 867 -32.24 55.73 7.67
N SER A 868 -32.59 56.76 8.43
CA SER A 868 -31.87 57.14 9.66
C SER A 868 -32.84 57.50 10.77
N ASN A 869 -32.53 57.12 12.02
CA ASN A 869 -33.38 57.36 13.19
C ASN A 869 -34.78 56.72 13.09
N SER A 870 -34.90 55.50 12.54
CA SER A 870 -36.18 54.79 12.48
C SER A 870 -36.71 54.33 13.86
N LEU A 871 -35.83 54.28 14.87
CA LEU A 871 -36.06 53.67 16.18
C LEU A 871 -36.30 52.14 16.15
N ILE A 872 -36.14 51.50 14.98
CA ILE A 872 -36.22 50.05 14.81
C ILE A 872 -34.79 49.50 14.67
N PRO A 873 -34.35 48.61 15.59
CA PRO A 873 -33.02 48.00 15.50
C PRO A 873 -32.78 47.33 14.14
N ASN A 874 -31.60 47.56 13.57
CA ASN A 874 -31.14 47.01 12.29
C ASN A 874 -31.96 47.42 11.04
N LEU A 875 -32.84 48.42 11.14
CA LEU A 875 -33.55 48.98 9.98
C LEU A 875 -32.85 50.21 9.36
N ASP A 876 -32.11 50.99 10.16
CA ASP A 876 -31.34 52.13 9.64
C ASP A 876 -30.22 51.64 8.71
N GLY A 877 -30.07 52.26 7.54
CA GLY A 877 -29.13 51.83 6.51
C GLY A 877 -29.51 52.27 5.10
N ASP A 878 -28.68 51.88 4.12
CA ASP A 878 -28.87 52.17 2.70
C ASP A 878 -29.45 50.97 1.97
N TYR A 879 -30.44 51.21 1.11
CA TYR A 879 -31.18 50.18 0.38
C TYR A 879 -31.27 50.49 -1.10
N TRP A 880 -31.10 49.47 -1.94
CA TRP A 880 -31.69 49.48 -3.27
C TRP A 880 -33.18 49.17 -3.15
N VAL A 881 -33.98 49.79 -4.01
CA VAL A 881 -35.44 49.65 -3.97
C VAL A 881 -35.92 49.17 -5.32
N THR A 882 -36.88 48.28 -5.34
CA THR A 882 -37.52 47.82 -6.58
C THR A 882 -38.96 47.40 -6.32
N SER A 883 -39.66 47.07 -7.40
CA SER A 883 -40.93 46.39 -7.34
C SER A 883 -40.80 44.98 -7.91
N ASP A 884 -41.49 44.03 -7.30
CA ASP A 884 -41.62 42.67 -7.80
C ASP A 884 -43.10 42.29 -7.80
N ASN A 885 -43.70 42.15 -8.97
CA ASN A 885 -45.13 41.84 -9.14
C ASN A 885 -46.09 42.76 -8.34
N GLY A 886 -45.77 44.05 -8.19
CA GLY A 886 -46.55 45.01 -7.41
C GLY A 886 -46.29 45.01 -5.90
N ASN A 887 -45.36 44.19 -5.42
CA ASN A 887 -44.84 44.21 -4.06
C ASN A 887 -43.67 45.19 -3.94
N PHE A 888 -43.48 45.78 -2.76
CA PHE A 888 -42.41 46.75 -2.51
C PHE A 888 -41.21 46.06 -1.88
N VAL A 889 -40.02 46.23 -2.46
CA VAL A 889 -38.82 45.49 -2.08
C VAL A 889 -37.68 46.44 -1.75
N MET A 890 -37.01 46.21 -0.62
CA MET A 890 -35.81 46.92 -0.19
C MET A 890 -34.66 45.93 0.03
N VAL A 891 -33.61 46.02 -0.78
CA VAL A 891 -32.42 45.17 -0.69
C VAL A 891 -31.31 45.97 0.00
N SER A 892 -30.82 45.49 1.14
CA SER A 892 -29.77 46.18 1.89
C SER A 892 -28.46 46.23 1.09
N LYS A 893 -27.79 47.39 1.06
CA LYS A 893 -26.52 47.57 0.32
C LYS A 893 -25.30 47.07 1.09
N THR A 894 -25.40 46.99 2.41
CA THR A 894 -24.25 46.74 3.30
C THR A 894 -24.37 45.43 4.06
N ASN A 895 -25.59 45.02 4.40
CA ASN A 895 -25.90 43.79 5.12
C ASN A 895 -26.63 42.79 4.20
N ASN A 896 -26.55 41.50 4.52
CA ASN A 896 -27.02 40.42 3.65
C ASN A 896 -28.51 40.08 3.85
N PHE A 897 -29.40 41.07 3.72
CA PHE A 897 -30.86 40.85 3.82
C PHE A 897 -31.68 41.71 2.83
N THR A 898 -32.92 41.28 2.60
CA THR A 898 -33.95 41.97 1.82
C THR A 898 -35.26 42.04 2.59
N LEU A 899 -35.90 43.21 2.60
CA LEU A 899 -37.25 43.40 3.11
C LEU A 899 -38.24 43.36 1.94
N TYR A 900 -39.11 42.37 1.95
CA TYR A 900 -40.14 42.17 0.93
C TYR A 900 -41.52 42.40 1.53
N PHE A 901 -42.14 43.53 1.19
CA PHE A 901 -43.47 43.92 1.68
C PHE A 901 -44.55 43.44 0.71
N SER A 902 -45.43 42.56 1.19
CA SER A 902 -46.46 41.90 0.38
C SER A 902 -47.79 41.76 1.14
N ASN A 903 -48.88 41.56 0.41
CA ASN A 903 -50.16 41.12 0.97
C ASN A 903 -50.37 39.60 0.86
N ASP A 904 -49.46 38.90 0.19
CA ASP A 904 -49.46 37.44 0.14
C ASP A 904 -49.08 36.87 1.50
N THR A 905 -49.57 35.66 1.79
CA THR A 905 -49.36 34.96 3.08
C THR A 905 -48.10 34.10 3.09
N SER A 906 -47.39 33.97 1.97
CA SER A 906 -46.16 33.19 1.82
C SER A 906 -45.00 34.07 1.33
N ALA A 907 -43.80 33.79 1.82
CA ALA A 907 -42.57 34.45 1.36
C ALA A 907 -42.31 34.19 -0.14
N PRO A 908 -41.74 35.16 -0.88
CA PRO A 908 -41.41 34.98 -2.30
C PRO A 908 -40.29 33.95 -2.51
N ALA A 909 -40.29 33.28 -3.66
CA ALA A 909 -39.22 32.36 -4.04
C ALA A 909 -38.09 33.11 -4.76
N CYS A 910 -36.87 33.05 -4.23
CA CYS A 910 -35.71 33.67 -4.85
C CYS A 910 -35.06 32.68 -5.83
N ASN A 911 -35.19 32.90 -7.15
CA ASN A 911 -34.29 32.38 -8.20
C ASN A 911 -34.74 32.80 -9.61
N MET A 912 -33.80 33.35 -10.42
CA MET A 912 -33.63 33.02 -11.84
C MET A 912 -32.21 33.41 -12.33
N LEU A 913 -31.48 32.43 -12.85
CA LEU A 913 -30.20 32.56 -13.57
C LEU A 913 -30.38 33.29 -14.91
N LEU A 914 -29.34 34.00 -15.37
CA LEU A 914 -29.09 34.23 -16.79
C LEU A 914 -27.76 33.61 -17.24
N SER A 915 -27.93 32.77 -18.27
CA SER A 915 -26.95 32.00 -18.99
C SER A 915 -26.10 32.85 -19.94
N SER A 916 -24.77 32.79 -19.80
CA SER A 916 -23.83 32.77 -20.94
C SER A 916 -22.39 32.60 -20.45
N GLN A 917 -22.02 31.38 -20.06
CA GLN A 917 -20.66 30.84 -20.23
C GLN A 917 -20.73 29.34 -19.95
N ARG A 918 -21.13 28.61 -21.00
CA ARG A 918 -20.93 27.18 -21.15
C ARG A 918 -19.65 26.99 -21.97
N ASN A 919 -18.92 25.93 -21.65
CA ASN A 919 -17.67 25.41 -22.21
C ASN A 919 -16.47 25.95 -21.42
N GLU A 920 -15.85 25.19 -20.52
CA GLU A 920 -15.35 23.82 -20.70
C GLU A 920 -15.79 22.87 -19.58
N ALA A 921 -16.46 21.78 -19.97
CA ALA A 921 -16.65 20.61 -19.12
C ALA A 921 -16.13 19.41 -19.90
N THR A 922 -14.94 18.94 -19.53
CA THR A 922 -14.40 17.68 -20.02
C THR A 922 -14.85 16.58 -19.06
N LYS A 923 -15.65 15.68 -19.64
CA LYS A 923 -16.29 14.46 -19.13
C LYS A 923 -15.64 13.74 -17.94
N ILE A 924 -16.50 13.27 -17.03
CA ILE A 924 -16.46 11.90 -16.49
C ILE A 924 -17.84 11.27 -16.73
N ASN A 925 -17.84 10.22 -17.55
CA ASN A 925 -18.85 9.15 -17.59
C ASN A 925 -18.58 8.22 -16.40
N ASP A 926 -19.48 7.46 -15.80
CA ASP A 926 -20.94 7.32 -15.80
C ASP A 926 -21.14 6.27 -14.70
N ASP A 927 -22.00 6.53 -13.72
CA ASP A 927 -22.69 5.42 -13.09
C ASP A 927 -24.12 5.82 -12.73
N SER A 928 -24.96 5.76 -13.77
CA SER A 928 -26.30 5.19 -13.70
C SER A 928 -27.23 5.69 -12.57
N ASN A 929 -27.69 6.94 -12.74
CA ASN A 929 -29.11 7.30 -12.58
C ASN A 929 -29.82 6.89 -11.27
N THR A 930 -29.20 7.11 -10.10
CA THR A 930 -29.91 6.98 -8.82
C THR A 930 -30.40 8.34 -8.32
N ASN A 931 -31.71 8.54 -8.37
CA ASN A 931 -32.35 9.69 -7.72
C ASN A 931 -32.24 9.66 -6.20
N LEU A 932 -31.81 8.55 -5.58
CA LEU A 932 -31.83 8.35 -4.12
C LEU A 932 -30.44 8.01 -3.58
N LYS A 933 -29.92 8.81 -2.65
CA LYS A 933 -28.63 8.61 -1.96
C LYS A 933 -28.84 8.38 -0.45
N LEU A 934 -27.89 7.68 0.17
CA LEU A 934 -27.87 7.32 1.59
C LEU A 934 -26.46 7.56 2.14
N PHE A 935 -26.33 8.33 3.22
CA PHE A 935 -25.04 8.67 3.83
C PHE A 935 -25.23 9.17 5.28
N PRO A 936 -24.22 9.11 6.16
CA PRO A 936 -23.01 8.32 6.01
C PRO A 936 -23.34 6.82 6.08
N ASN A 937 -22.58 6.03 5.32
CA ASN A 937 -22.59 4.57 5.43
C ASN A 937 -21.14 4.09 5.36
N PRO A 938 -20.53 3.66 6.47
CA PRO A 938 -21.14 3.38 7.78
C PRO A 938 -21.61 4.63 8.55
N ALA A 939 -22.67 4.48 9.33
CA ALA A 939 -23.28 5.50 10.17
C ALA A 939 -22.75 5.44 11.60
N ILE A 940 -22.19 6.55 12.08
CA ILE A 940 -21.52 6.66 13.40
C ILE A 940 -22.30 7.52 14.41
N ASP A 941 -23.07 8.51 13.95
CA ASP A 941 -23.69 9.53 14.84
C ASP A 941 -25.17 9.28 15.15
N GLY A 942 -25.58 8.00 15.17
CA GLY A 942 -26.96 7.62 15.46
C GLY A 942 -28.00 8.16 14.46
N HIS A 943 -27.57 8.68 13.30
CA HIS A 943 -28.43 9.15 12.22
C HIS A 943 -27.86 8.74 10.86
N VAL A 944 -28.74 8.55 9.87
CA VAL A 944 -28.40 8.50 8.44
C VAL A 944 -29.27 9.48 7.68
N PHE A 945 -28.69 10.11 6.67
CA PHE A 945 -29.34 11.00 5.73
C PHE A 945 -29.69 10.23 4.46
N ILE A 946 -30.92 10.44 4.01
CA ILE A 946 -31.42 9.96 2.75
C ILE A 946 -31.75 11.18 1.91
N SER A 947 -31.14 11.34 0.75
CA SER A 947 -31.47 12.43 -0.18
C SER A 947 -32.08 11.90 -1.46
N ALA A 948 -32.98 12.70 -2.04
CA ALA A 948 -33.71 12.44 -3.26
C ALA A 948 -33.53 13.61 -4.23
N LYS A 949 -33.12 13.32 -5.47
CA LYS A 949 -32.94 14.29 -6.55
C LYS A 949 -34.20 14.31 -7.42
N ASN A 950 -34.77 15.49 -7.62
CA ASN A 950 -35.95 15.74 -8.48
C ASN A 950 -37.24 14.99 -8.09
N GLU A 951 -37.34 14.56 -6.83
CA GLU A 951 -38.53 13.93 -6.23
C GLU A 951 -38.49 14.02 -4.70
N ASN A 952 -39.64 13.91 -4.04
CA ASN A 952 -39.72 13.79 -2.58
C ASN A 952 -39.62 12.32 -2.15
N LEU A 953 -39.02 12.09 -0.99
CA LEU A 953 -39.11 10.84 -0.23
C LEU A 953 -40.54 10.66 0.28
N VAL A 954 -41.08 9.46 0.16
CA VAL A 954 -42.41 9.06 0.65
C VAL A 954 -42.29 8.21 1.90
N SER A 955 -41.38 7.23 1.90
CA SER A 955 -41.10 6.40 3.09
C SER A 955 -39.71 5.78 3.07
N VAL A 956 -39.10 5.68 4.24
CA VAL A 956 -37.85 4.95 4.47
C VAL A 956 -38.09 3.87 5.54
N LYS A 957 -37.81 2.61 5.19
CA LYS A 957 -37.97 1.46 6.07
C LYS A 957 -36.65 0.77 6.31
N VAL A 958 -36.35 0.43 7.56
CA VAL A 958 -35.13 -0.30 7.95
C VAL A 958 -35.51 -1.66 8.51
N TYR A 959 -34.83 -2.71 8.05
CA TYR A 959 -35.01 -4.09 8.48
C TYR A 959 -33.69 -4.66 9.02
N ASP A 960 -33.75 -5.58 9.98
CA ASP A 960 -32.60 -6.45 10.25
C ASP A 960 -32.38 -7.45 9.09
N LEU A 961 -31.24 -8.15 9.12
CA LEU A 961 -30.88 -9.14 8.10
C LEU A 961 -31.83 -10.36 8.09
N GLN A 962 -32.66 -10.55 9.11
CA GLN A 962 -33.70 -11.58 9.17
C GLN A 962 -35.04 -11.09 8.59
N GLY A 963 -35.11 -9.85 8.10
CA GLY A 963 -36.28 -9.26 7.45
C GLY A 963 -37.32 -8.69 8.41
N LYS A 964 -37.01 -8.54 9.70
CA LYS A 964 -37.89 -7.88 10.67
C LYS A 964 -37.80 -6.36 10.53
N LEU A 965 -38.94 -5.70 10.38
CA LEU A 965 -39.02 -4.24 10.28
C LEU A 965 -38.66 -3.60 11.63
N LEU A 966 -37.67 -2.70 11.61
CA LEU A 966 -37.15 -1.99 12.79
C LEU A 966 -37.54 -0.52 12.81
N LEU A 967 -37.53 0.15 11.66
CA LEU A 967 -37.94 1.56 11.51
C LEU A 967 -38.82 1.72 10.27
N ASP A 968 -39.86 2.56 10.36
CA ASP A 968 -40.71 2.94 9.24
C ASP A 968 -41.03 4.44 9.37
N GLN A 969 -40.33 5.25 8.58
CA GLN A 969 -40.42 6.70 8.61
C GLN A 969 -41.04 7.20 7.32
N LYS A 970 -42.18 7.89 7.42
CA LYS A 970 -42.75 8.64 6.29
C LYS A 970 -42.04 9.97 6.14
N ALA A 971 -41.89 10.42 4.90
CA ALA A 971 -41.33 11.72 4.55
C ALA A 971 -42.17 12.36 3.44
N ASP A 972 -41.99 13.67 3.26
CA ASP A 972 -42.42 14.43 2.08
C ASP A 972 -41.40 15.55 1.84
N SER A 973 -40.14 15.13 1.69
CA SER A 973 -38.98 16.01 1.59
C SER A 973 -37.96 15.41 0.64
N THR A 974 -37.11 16.24 0.03
CA THR A 974 -35.98 15.79 -0.78
C THR A 974 -34.80 15.31 0.07
N LEU A 975 -34.82 15.55 1.38
CA LEU A 975 -33.80 15.10 2.33
C LEU A 975 -34.48 14.66 3.64
N LEU A 976 -34.12 13.48 4.14
CA LEU A 976 -34.57 12.94 5.41
C LEU A 976 -33.37 12.59 6.27
N ARG A 977 -33.31 13.18 7.47
CA ARG A 977 -32.43 12.70 8.54
C ARG A 977 -33.16 11.63 9.35
N LEU A 978 -32.83 10.37 9.13
CA LEU A 978 -33.39 9.24 9.84
C LEU A 978 -32.59 8.99 11.13
N ASN A 979 -33.26 9.05 12.27
CA ASN A 979 -32.66 8.67 13.56
C ASN A 979 -32.60 7.14 13.67
N ILE A 980 -31.39 6.62 13.81
CA ILE A 980 -31.08 5.19 13.98
C ILE A 980 -30.44 4.91 15.34
N SER A 981 -30.43 5.87 16.27
CA SER A 981 -29.79 5.74 17.59
C SER A 981 -30.28 4.54 18.38
N THR A 982 -31.53 4.12 18.18
CA THR A 982 -32.16 2.96 18.84
C THR A 982 -31.79 1.61 18.22
N LEU A 983 -31.16 1.58 17.05
CA LEU A 983 -30.64 0.35 16.44
C LEU A 983 -29.35 -0.08 17.17
N THR A 984 -29.07 -1.37 17.29
CA THR A 984 -27.74 -1.83 17.75
C THR A 984 -26.70 -1.67 16.66
N SER A 985 -25.41 -1.68 16.98
CA SER A 985 -24.36 -1.76 15.96
C SER A 985 -24.54 -3.01 15.09
N GLY A 986 -24.38 -2.88 13.78
CA GLY A 986 -24.61 -3.95 12.81
C GLY A 986 -25.05 -3.46 11.43
N THR A 987 -25.20 -4.39 10.49
CA THR A 987 -25.64 -4.12 9.11
C THR A 987 -27.15 -4.27 8.98
N TYR A 988 -27.79 -3.32 8.31
CA TYR A 988 -29.24 -3.26 8.11
C TYR A 988 -29.61 -3.12 6.63
N VAL A 989 -30.78 -3.64 6.26
CA VAL A 989 -31.38 -3.39 4.94
C VAL A 989 -32.26 -2.16 5.04
N ILE A 990 -32.04 -1.17 4.17
CA ILE A 990 -32.88 0.02 4.08
C ILE A 990 -33.58 0.10 2.72
N ILE A 991 -34.88 0.33 2.78
CA ILE A 991 -35.76 0.49 1.63
C ILE A 991 -36.23 1.93 1.60
N ILE A 992 -35.77 2.69 0.61
CA ILE A 992 -36.09 4.10 0.40
C ILE A 992 -37.11 4.17 -0.74
N THR A 993 -38.26 4.79 -0.50
CA THR A 993 -39.31 5.01 -1.50
C THR A 993 -39.50 6.50 -1.67
N GLY A 994 -39.27 7.02 -2.86
CA GLY A 994 -39.64 8.37 -3.29
C GLY A 994 -40.95 8.38 -4.09
N THR A 995 -41.37 9.57 -4.53
CA THR A 995 -42.61 9.75 -5.31
C THR A 995 -42.53 9.15 -6.72
N LYS A 996 -41.32 8.91 -7.24
CA LYS A 996 -41.05 8.38 -8.60
C LYS A 996 -40.11 7.18 -8.59
N SER A 997 -39.29 6.99 -7.56
CA SER A 997 -38.30 5.91 -7.50
C SER A 997 -38.32 5.14 -6.18
N LYS A 998 -37.71 3.95 -6.16
CA LYS A 998 -37.53 3.13 -4.97
C LYS A 998 -36.15 2.47 -5.02
N LYS A 999 -35.40 2.54 -3.91
CA LYS A 999 -34.04 1.99 -3.77
C LYS A 999 -33.97 1.06 -2.57
N HIS A 1000 -33.35 -0.10 -2.77
CA HIS A 1000 -32.92 -0.99 -1.69
C HIS A 1000 -31.42 -0.83 -1.52
N SER A 1001 -30.96 -0.70 -0.28
CA SER A 1001 -29.54 -0.53 0.02
C SER A 1001 -29.21 -1.18 1.35
N LEU A 1002 -27.92 -1.40 1.60
CA LEU A 1002 -27.42 -1.78 2.92
C LEU A 1002 -26.84 -0.55 3.58
N PHE A 1003 -27.01 -0.42 4.89
CA PHE A 1003 -26.16 0.48 5.67
C PHE A 1003 -25.69 -0.16 6.96
N VAL A 1004 -24.47 0.20 7.33
CA VAL A 1004 -23.80 -0.29 8.53
C VAL A 1004 -23.94 0.78 9.60
N LYS A 1005 -24.45 0.44 10.79
CA LYS A 1005 -24.35 1.28 11.98
C LYS A 1005 -23.17 0.78 12.82
N LYS A 1006 -22.18 1.63 13.10
CA LYS A 1006 -21.08 1.29 14.01
C LYS A 1006 -21.50 1.43 15.47
#